data_AF-A0A2K3LJA0-F1
#
_entry.id   AF-A0A2K3LJA0-F1
#
_cell.length_a   1.000
_cell.length_b   1.000
_cell.length_c   1.000
_cell.angle_alpha   90.00
_cell.angle_beta   90.00
_cell.angle_gamma   90.00
#
_symmetry.space_group_name_H-M   'P 1'
#
loop_
_entity.id
_entity.type
_entity.pdbx_description
1 polymer ?
#
loop_
_entity_poly.entity_id
_entity_poly.type
_entity_poly.pdbx_seq_one_letter_code
_entity_poly.pdbx_strand_id
1 'polypeptide(L)'
;IRFDEKPCPHCSLGYIVPEWVEAKPTLVDIKKIYGKESLPTTTIVLPLKPDKVKPVKQQLSSVHPEVLLFLTKIRHLSVREVNENPEQNTVTAVSISSEINFVTRKNMNAESYTLHLSAEENSDAEKECSYYMWKQKFPVRSENVVERRTDVEEWVVTLAFPNQERLHIGKSSTGVYAFLPTEMVTNFPFIIQADFVLASSRETILLDNKWNQGILECVPSAFMDALRTLVIGSDEAPVSSLVRMFKFLPIESSPFEKFNYVRDKIKAKLVDENIVPIETYTKQKHFYKPGEVNRLLPGFWKVLTKARDEGVYLLNLSSHDGRKILNSSFDKSEYDQVLNFLGVKSVSVDWYAKCIQSSNLVDGVSEDLYLQLLLFVAKNWSSRFKGTNIKRIPLIKYVASDGTLASFSLDECAQPHPFSKRVVLTDSSESNACSWLINWNKEFSFAANQFFMPESIQNAILCFAHKQTLMEWLANEVYVTNLSVYTFANVFCSSAKNNNKLAIAYAHFLYHSLLKGYLSKREVDSLCNSLPLVDNYGCVTQRRKGVLLPANVSKWADLIVSNPWRNENYVELGNVYLNASSYAGQFTASEMLINFLTTHVGASDIPYISPPNAGFSAVNTPLTKDNAFLLLDWIRNLKYKGVHLPERFLKCIKDGSWLKVTINGYRPPSKSFLIRSPLGKILQSGSVLVDIPLIDESFYGDRINKYEEELKTIGVMSSCEDACNFIGRELMSRASSFTL
;
A
#
# COMPACT_ATOMS: atom_id res chain seq x y z
N ILE A 1 76.06 19.45 18.55
CA ILE A 1 76.17 20.63 17.67
C ILE A 1 75.25 21.70 18.23
N ARG A 2 75.59 22.97 18.09
CA ARG A 2 74.69 24.09 18.44
C ARG A 2 74.38 24.88 17.18
N PHE A 3 73.25 25.56 17.18
CA PHE A 3 72.88 26.49 16.12
C PHE A 3 72.79 27.88 16.76
N ASP A 4 73.69 28.79 16.38
CA ASP A 4 73.59 30.18 16.82
C ASP A 4 72.53 30.90 15.98
N GLU A 5 71.71 31.73 16.61
CA GLU A 5 70.73 32.58 15.92
C GLU A 5 71.43 33.65 15.06
N LYS A 6 72.68 33.98 15.38
CA LYS A 6 73.49 34.91 14.59
C LYS A 6 74.02 34.21 13.32
N PRO A 7 74.04 34.89 12.16
CA PRO A 7 74.65 34.35 10.95
C PRO A 7 76.11 33.95 11.21
N CYS A 8 76.53 32.84 10.61
CA CYS A 8 77.91 32.35 10.72
C CYS A 8 78.90 33.46 10.29
N PRO A 9 79.79 33.95 11.17
CA PRO A 9 80.74 35.01 10.80
C PRO A 9 81.78 34.54 9.77
N HIS A 10 81.96 33.23 9.60
CA HIS A 10 82.89 32.61 8.66
C HIS A 10 82.26 32.28 7.30
N CYS A 11 80.94 32.41 7.18
CA CYS A 11 80.16 32.02 6.03
C CYS A 11 79.38 33.25 5.59
N SER A 12 79.61 33.79 4.38
CA SER A 12 78.82 34.93 3.84
C SER A 12 77.36 34.56 3.50
N LEU A 13 76.83 33.52 4.14
CA LEU A 13 75.50 32.99 4.02
C LEU A 13 74.66 33.57 5.17
N GLY A 14 73.54 34.23 4.85
CA GLY A 14 72.58 34.74 5.84
C GLY A 14 71.77 33.65 6.55
N TYR A 15 72.35 32.45 6.72
CA TYR A 15 71.69 31.27 7.28
C TYR A 15 72.35 30.85 8.60
N ILE A 16 71.57 30.17 9.43
CA ILE A 16 72.02 29.51 10.65
C ILE A 16 72.83 28.27 10.28
N VAL A 17 74.09 28.19 10.73
CA VAL A 17 75.02 27.09 10.42
C VAL A 17 75.28 26.28 11.70
N PRO A 18 75.34 24.92 11.63
CA PRO A 18 75.67 24.11 12.79
C PRO A 18 77.13 24.32 13.22
N GLU A 19 77.33 24.63 14.49
CA GLU A 19 78.63 24.69 15.13
C GLU A 19 78.87 23.42 15.96
N TRP A 20 80.08 22.87 15.87
CA TRP A 20 80.50 21.78 16.74
C TRP A 20 80.72 22.33 18.15
N VAL A 21 80.15 21.66 19.15
CA VAL A 21 80.39 21.95 20.57
C VAL A 21 81.56 21.09 21.05
N GLU A 22 82.52 21.68 21.74
CA GLU A 22 83.71 20.94 22.23
C GLU A 22 83.36 19.97 23.36
N ALA A 23 82.34 20.29 24.16
CA ALA A 23 81.81 19.41 25.20
C ALA A 23 81.08 18.21 24.59
N LYS A 24 81.74 17.05 24.60
CA LYS A 24 81.15 15.78 24.17
C LYS A 24 80.44 15.13 25.36
N PRO A 25 79.14 14.82 25.29
CA PRO A 25 78.54 13.91 26.25
C PRO A 25 79.28 12.57 26.19
N THR A 26 79.57 12.00 27.35
CA THR A 26 80.25 10.71 27.42
C THR A 26 79.30 9.59 26.96
N LEU A 27 79.85 8.44 26.56
CA LEU A 27 79.03 7.25 26.26
C LEU A 27 78.12 6.85 27.45
N VAL A 28 78.53 7.18 28.67
CA VAL A 28 77.74 6.96 29.89
C VAL A 28 76.50 7.88 29.92
N ASP A 29 76.65 9.15 29.54
CA ASP A 29 75.55 10.12 29.48
C ASP A 29 74.51 9.71 28.43
N ILE A 30 74.96 9.19 27.30
CA ILE A 30 74.07 8.68 26.23
C ILE A 30 73.37 7.39 26.70
N LYS A 31 74.08 6.45 27.34
CA LYS A 31 73.50 5.21 27.87
C LYS A 31 72.40 5.47 28.91
N LYS A 32 72.56 6.47 29.78
CA LYS A 32 71.54 6.88 30.76
C LYS A 32 70.22 7.31 30.11
N ILE A 33 70.27 7.93 28.93
CA ILE A 33 69.07 8.44 28.23
C ILE A 33 68.32 7.31 27.50
N TYR A 34 69.05 6.39 26.85
CA TYR A 34 68.46 5.35 26.00
C TYR A 34 68.10 4.05 26.74
N GLY A 35 68.76 3.73 27.86
CA GLY A 35 68.38 2.61 28.74
C GLY A 35 68.51 1.19 28.16
N LYS A 36 69.17 1.00 27.00
CA LYS A 36 69.36 -0.30 26.33
C LYS A 36 70.83 -0.55 25.94
N GLU A 37 71.16 -1.81 25.63
CA GLU A 37 72.51 -2.26 25.25
C GLU A 37 72.98 -1.79 23.85
N SER A 38 72.07 -1.45 22.92
CA SER A 38 72.43 -0.89 21.61
C SER A 38 72.27 0.63 21.57
N LEU A 39 73.34 1.33 21.20
CA LEU A 39 73.36 2.79 21.01
C LEU A 39 73.08 3.12 19.53
N PRO A 40 72.38 4.24 19.24
CA PRO A 40 72.16 4.67 17.86
C PRO A 40 73.48 4.99 17.15
N THR A 41 73.56 4.66 15.85
CA THR A 41 74.76 4.87 15.02
C THR A 41 75.12 6.33 14.82
N THR A 42 74.16 7.24 14.95
CA THR A 42 74.39 8.70 14.89
C THR A 42 73.56 9.35 15.99
N THR A 43 74.23 10.14 16.83
CA THR A 43 73.58 10.92 17.89
C THR A 43 73.85 12.39 17.66
N ILE A 44 72.79 13.19 17.51
CA ILE A 44 72.89 14.64 17.39
C ILE A 44 72.35 15.25 18.69
N VAL A 45 73.22 15.97 19.41
CA VAL A 45 72.83 16.71 20.62
C VAL A 45 72.68 18.17 20.29
N LEU A 46 71.50 18.72 20.55
CA LEU A 46 71.13 20.10 20.31
C LEU A 46 70.79 20.78 21.65
N PRO A 47 71.72 21.56 22.24
CA PRO A 47 71.43 22.28 23.47
C PRO A 47 70.41 23.40 23.20
N LEU A 48 69.31 23.39 23.94
CA LEU A 48 68.26 24.41 23.85
C LEU A 48 68.48 25.49 24.93
N LYS A 49 68.15 26.75 24.59
CA LYS A 49 68.04 27.81 25.60
C LYS A 49 66.87 27.50 26.56
N PRO A 50 66.94 27.85 27.85
CA PRO A 50 65.89 27.52 28.82
C PRO A 50 64.47 27.97 28.41
N ASP A 51 64.36 29.13 27.76
CA ASP A 51 63.09 29.69 27.26
C ASP A 51 62.53 28.93 26.05
N LYS A 52 63.36 28.19 25.32
CA LYS A 52 62.98 27.42 24.12
C LYS A 52 62.58 25.98 24.42
N VAL A 53 62.85 25.47 25.62
CA VAL A 53 62.52 24.08 26.00
C VAL A 53 61.02 23.81 25.88
N LYS A 54 60.16 24.66 26.47
CA LYS A 54 58.70 24.49 26.41
C LYS A 54 58.13 24.59 24.98
N PRO A 55 58.47 25.62 24.17
CA PRO A 55 58.03 25.69 22.77
C PRO A 55 58.47 24.51 21.90
N VAL A 56 59.75 24.10 21.99
CA VAL A 56 60.26 22.97 21.20
C VAL A 56 59.58 21.67 21.60
N LYS A 57 59.34 21.46 22.90
CA LYS A 57 58.56 20.33 23.40
C LYS A 57 57.17 20.30 22.76
N GLN A 58 56.44 21.43 22.78
CA GLN A 58 55.12 21.51 22.16
C GLN A 58 55.15 21.22 20.65
N GLN A 59 56.17 21.69 19.93
CA GLN A 59 56.32 21.44 18.49
C GLN A 59 56.66 19.99 18.16
N LEU A 60 57.52 19.34 18.96
CA LEU A 60 57.86 17.92 18.75
C LEU A 60 56.68 17.01 19.09
N SER A 61 55.87 17.37 20.08
CA SER A 61 54.62 16.67 20.40
C SER A 61 53.52 16.90 19.34
N SER A 62 53.68 17.88 18.44
CA SER A 62 52.71 18.16 17.36
C SER A 62 53.11 17.57 16.01
N VAL A 63 54.13 16.70 15.96
CA VAL A 63 54.56 16.07 14.71
C VAL A 63 53.50 15.10 14.22
N HIS A 64 52.95 15.36 13.03
CA HIS A 64 51.90 14.52 12.48
C HIS A 64 52.45 13.13 12.12
N PRO A 65 51.75 12.03 12.47
CA PRO A 65 52.22 10.67 12.16
C PRO A 65 52.54 10.44 10.68
N GLU A 66 51.81 11.11 9.80
CA GLU A 66 51.98 11.00 8.35
C GLU A 66 53.30 11.58 7.81
N VAL A 67 54.16 12.15 8.66
CA VAL A 67 55.51 12.61 8.28
C VAL A 67 56.34 11.48 7.65
N LEU A 68 56.07 10.22 8.02
CA LEU A 68 56.80 9.06 7.52
C LEU A 68 56.32 8.56 6.14
N LEU A 69 55.12 8.95 5.68
CA LEU A 69 54.46 8.32 4.52
C LEU A 69 55.31 8.32 3.23
N PHE A 70 56.10 9.36 3.02
CA PHE A 70 56.88 9.55 1.79
C PHE A 70 58.40 9.45 2.02
N LEU A 71 58.82 9.05 3.23
CA LEU A 71 60.23 8.82 3.55
C LEU A 71 60.64 7.40 3.18
N THR A 72 61.74 7.27 2.46
CA THR A 72 62.21 5.95 1.96
C THR A 72 63.03 5.18 2.98
N LYS A 73 63.84 5.88 3.79
CA LYS A 73 64.80 5.28 4.73
C LYS A 73 64.35 5.31 6.18
N ILE A 74 63.63 6.37 6.58
CA ILE A 74 63.17 6.52 7.96
C ILE A 74 61.81 5.86 8.07
N ARG A 75 61.74 4.76 8.82
CA ARG A 75 60.51 3.97 9.04
C ARG A 75 59.97 4.06 10.47
N HIS A 76 60.71 4.66 11.38
CA HIS A 76 60.31 4.84 12.78
C HIS A 76 60.84 6.19 13.28
N LEU A 77 59.98 6.93 13.97
CA LEU A 77 60.28 8.19 14.65
C LEU A 77 59.71 8.12 16.07
N SER A 78 60.54 8.33 17.08
CA SER A 78 60.08 8.45 18.46
C SER A 78 60.60 9.72 19.10
N VAL A 79 59.72 10.38 19.85
CA VAL A 79 60.02 11.55 20.67
C VAL A 79 59.81 11.12 22.10
N ARG A 80 60.92 11.05 22.85
CA ARG A 80 60.92 10.79 24.30
C ARG A 80 61.11 12.09 25.04
N GLU A 81 60.21 12.34 25.95
CA GLU A 81 60.25 13.46 26.84
C GLU A 81 60.70 13.02 28.24
N VAL A 82 61.70 13.71 28.79
CA VAL A 82 62.26 13.40 30.12
C VAL A 82 61.96 14.58 31.05
N ASN A 83 61.09 14.36 32.02
CA ASN A 83 60.71 15.32 33.07
C ASN A 83 61.46 15.03 34.37
N GLU A 84 61.51 16.02 35.28
CA GLU A 84 62.11 15.87 36.61
C GLU A 84 61.41 14.76 37.43
N ASN A 85 60.11 14.57 37.21
CA ASN A 85 59.35 13.44 37.74
C ASN A 85 59.27 12.32 36.68
N PRO A 86 59.87 11.13 36.92
CA PRO A 86 59.86 10.01 35.97
C PRO A 86 58.47 9.53 35.56
N GLU A 87 57.45 9.71 36.41
CA GLU A 87 56.06 9.34 36.13
C GLU A 87 55.39 10.26 35.09
N GLN A 88 55.98 11.41 34.79
CA GLN A 88 55.50 12.36 33.78
C GLN A 88 56.25 12.23 32.45
N ASN A 89 57.15 11.26 32.30
CA ASN A 89 57.83 11.02 31.04
C ASN A 89 56.82 10.57 29.98
N THR A 90 56.82 11.25 28.84
CA THR A 90 55.96 10.90 27.71
C THR A 90 56.80 10.32 26.58
N VAL A 91 56.26 9.30 25.90
CA VAL A 91 56.85 8.80 24.66
C VAL A 91 55.76 8.80 23.62
N THR A 92 56.03 9.53 22.53
CA THR A 92 55.23 9.45 21.31
C THR A 92 56.08 8.75 20.27
N ALA A 93 55.53 7.72 19.64
CA ALA A 93 56.24 6.96 18.62
C ALA A 93 55.34 6.75 17.42
N VAL A 94 55.91 6.91 16.24
CA VAL A 94 55.25 6.70 14.96
C VAL A 94 56.11 5.74 14.15
N SER A 95 55.49 4.73 13.56
CA SER A 95 56.21 3.72 12.79
C SER A 95 55.43 3.24 11.58
N ILE A 96 56.14 2.83 10.54
CA ILE A 96 55.56 2.06 9.44
C ILE A 96 55.69 0.59 9.83
N SER A 97 54.56 -0.02 10.20
CA SER A 97 54.49 -1.41 10.66
C SER A 97 54.69 -2.40 9.50
N SER A 98 54.16 -2.09 8.32
CA SER A 98 54.34 -2.90 7.11
C SER A 98 54.11 -2.12 5.80
N GLU A 99 54.65 -2.67 4.71
CA GLU A 99 54.44 -2.22 3.34
C GLU A 99 54.12 -3.45 2.47
N ILE A 100 52.91 -3.51 1.93
CA ILE A 100 52.37 -4.71 1.26
C ILE A 100 51.67 -4.36 -0.06
N ASN A 101 51.28 -5.39 -0.82
CA ASN A 101 50.48 -5.27 -2.05
C ASN A 101 51.11 -4.38 -3.14
N PHE A 102 52.44 -4.45 -3.29
CA PHE A 102 53.15 -3.69 -4.31
C PHE A 102 52.80 -4.19 -5.71
N VAL A 103 52.34 -3.29 -6.58
CA VAL A 103 51.96 -3.57 -7.97
C VAL A 103 52.49 -2.48 -8.89
N THR A 104 53.25 -2.87 -9.91
CA THR A 104 53.70 -1.97 -10.99
C THR A 104 52.83 -2.10 -12.23
N ARG A 105 52.33 -0.99 -12.76
CA ARG A 105 51.50 -0.91 -13.96
C ARG A 105 52.24 -0.15 -15.06
N LYS A 106 52.94 -0.89 -15.92
CA LYS A 106 53.76 -0.33 -17.02
C LYS A 106 52.96 0.55 -17.97
N ASN A 107 51.73 0.18 -18.30
CA ASN A 107 50.89 0.94 -19.24
C ASN A 107 50.55 2.36 -18.76
N MET A 108 50.66 2.62 -17.47
CA MET A 108 50.30 3.90 -16.83
C MET A 108 51.51 4.61 -16.22
N ASN A 109 52.70 4.02 -16.33
CA ASN A 109 53.91 4.44 -15.60
C ASN A 109 53.63 4.68 -14.10
N ALA A 110 52.90 3.75 -13.48
CA ALA A 110 52.42 3.87 -12.10
C ALA A 110 52.78 2.67 -11.22
N GLU A 111 52.94 2.92 -9.93
CA GLU A 111 53.19 1.97 -8.85
C GLU A 111 52.11 2.17 -7.78
N SER A 112 51.59 1.08 -7.21
CA SER A 112 50.68 1.15 -6.06
C SER A 112 51.10 0.20 -4.95
N TYR A 113 50.91 0.60 -3.70
CA TYR A 113 51.23 -0.21 -2.52
C TYR A 113 50.43 0.27 -1.32
N THR A 114 50.29 -0.56 -0.28
CA THR A 114 49.61 -0.18 0.96
C THR A 114 50.63 -0.05 2.09
N LEU A 115 50.64 1.10 2.76
CA LEU A 115 51.43 1.35 3.97
C LEU A 115 50.55 1.24 5.21
N HIS A 116 51.05 0.59 6.25
CA HIS A 116 50.43 0.59 7.56
C HIS A 116 51.22 1.49 8.50
N LEU A 117 50.58 2.55 8.98
CA LEU A 117 51.16 3.55 9.87
C LEU A 117 50.58 3.34 11.26
N SER A 118 51.43 3.18 12.27
CA SER A 118 51.02 3.12 13.67
C SER A 118 51.54 4.31 14.46
N ALA A 119 50.74 4.76 15.42
CA ALA A 119 51.09 5.79 16.38
C ALA A 119 50.77 5.31 17.81
N GLU A 120 51.76 5.41 18.69
CA GLU A 120 51.68 5.13 20.12
C GLU A 120 51.81 6.44 20.90
N GLU A 121 50.83 6.72 21.78
CA GLU A 121 50.89 7.80 22.77
C GLU A 121 50.61 7.23 24.17
N ASN A 122 51.54 7.41 25.10
CA ASN A 122 51.39 7.18 26.56
C ASN A 122 50.38 6.09 27.00
N SER A 123 50.80 4.82 27.02
CA SER A 123 50.03 3.68 27.57
C SER A 123 48.61 3.45 27.01
N ASP A 124 48.15 4.26 26.06
CA ASP A 124 46.92 4.02 25.30
C ASP A 124 47.17 2.96 24.22
N ALA A 125 46.08 2.31 23.77
CA ALA A 125 46.13 1.32 22.71
C ALA A 125 46.71 1.92 21.41
N GLU A 126 47.64 1.19 20.78
CA GLU A 126 48.26 1.54 19.49
C GLU A 126 47.17 1.82 18.44
N LYS A 127 47.19 3.02 17.85
CA LYS A 127 46.28 3.39 16.76
C LYS A 127 46.97 3.16 15.43
N GLU A 128 46.34 2.39 14.55
CA GLU A 128 46.85 2.09 13.21
C GLU A 128 45.94 2.67 12.13
N CYS A 129 46.55 3.23 11.09
CA CYS A 129 45.88 3.69 9.89
C CYS A 129 46.62 3.20 8.65
N SER A 130 45.91 2.56 7.73
CA SER A 130 46.47 2.13 6.45
C SER A 130 46.24 3.15 5.34
N TYR A 131 47.25 3.34 4.48
CA TYR A 131 47.24 4.26 3.35
C TYR A 131 47.46 3.50 2.06
N TYR A 132 46.53 3.61 1.11
CA TYR A 132 46.76 3.19 -0.27
C TYR A 132 47.57 4.27 -0.98
N MET A 133 48.75 3.91 -1.45
CA MET A 133 49.70 4.79 -2.11
C MET A 133 49.61 4.57 -3.62
N TRP A 134 49.47 5.66 -4.37
CA TRP A 134 49.49 5.67 -5.83
C TRP A 134 50.56 6.62 -6.34
N LYS A 135 51.62 6.09 -6.93
CA LYS A 135 52.75 6.85 -7.44
C LYS A 135 52.78 6.76 -8.95
N GLN A 136 52.71 7.90 -9.64
CA GLN A 136 52.65 7.94 -11.09
C GLN A 136 53.61 8.96 -11.67
N LYS A 137 54.25 8.58 -12.78
CA LYS A 137 55.20 9.43 -13.50
C LYS A 137 54.55 10.09 -14.70
N PHE A 138 54.85 11.37 -14.90
CA PHE A 138 54.36 12.19 -16.01
C PHE A 138 55.53 12.92 -16.67
N PRO A 139 55.58 13.03 -18.01
CA PRO A 139 56.61 13.80 -18.67
C PRO A 139 56.46 15.31 -18.37
N VAL A 140 57.59 15.97 -18.13
CA VAL A 140 57.64 17.43 -17.94
C VAL A 140 57.37 18.13 -19.27
N ARG A 141 56.41 19.06 -19.28
CA ARG A 141 56.13 19.87 -20.47
C ARG A 141 57.15 20.99 -20.60
N SER A 142 57.51 21.34 -21.83
CA SER A 142 58.49 22.40 -22.13
C SER A 142 58.13 23.76 -21.50
N GLU A 143 56.83 24.08 -21.44
CA GLU A 143 56.30 25.32 -20.85
C GLU A 143 56.43 25.40 -19.31
N ASN A 144 56.67 24.27 -18.64
CA ASN A 144 56.75 24.17 -17.18
C ASN A 144 58.18 23.98 -16.65
N VAL A 145 59.20 23.95 -17.52
CA VAL A 145 60.62 23.84 -17.14
C VAL A 145 61.06 25.10 -16.38
N VAL A 146 61.86 24.93 -15.33
CA VAL A 146 62.42 26.02 -14.50
C VAL A 146 63.93 25.85 -14.33
N GLU A 147 64.67 26.97 -14.21
CA GLU A 147 66.15 26.98 -14.23
C GLU A 147 66.82 26.00 -13.25
N ARG A 148 66.26 25.82 -12.05
CA ARG A 148 66.83 24.93 -11.03
C ARG A 148 66.54 23.44 -11.25
N ARG A 149 65.79 23.08 -12.30
CA ARG A 149 65.31 21.71 -12.58
C ARG A 149 65.36 21.35 -14.06
N THR A 150 66.32 21.89 -14.79
CA THR A 150 66.50 21.62 -16.23
C THR A 150 66.74 20.14 -16.53
N ASP A 151 67.33 19.41 -15.59
CA ASP A 151 67.73 18.01 -15.77
C ASP A 151 66.63 17.01 -15.37
N VAL A 152 65.44 17.51 -14.98
CA VAL A 152 64.32 16.65 -14.55
C VAL A 152 63.33 16.51 -15.70
N GLU A 153 63.28 15.30 -16.28
CA GLU A 153 62.43 14.99 -17.44
C GLU A 153 61.03 14.48 -17.05
N GLU A 154 60.85 13.98 -15.82
CA GLU A 154 59.60 13.39 -15.34
C GLU A 154 59.17 13.97 -13.98
N TRP A 155 57.89 14.33 -13.85
CA TRP A 155 57.24 14.57 -12.56
C TRP A 155 56.78 13.26 -11.94
N VAL A 156 57.08 13.05 -10.66
CA VAL A 156 56.53 11.95 -9.87
C VAL A 156 55.48 12.52 -8.92
N VAL A 157 54.22 12.13 -9.14
CA VAL A 157 53.09 12.49 -8.28
C VAL A 157 52.69 11.26 -7.48
N THR A 158 52.72 11.36 -6.15
CA THR A 158 52.25 10.33 -5.24
C THR A 158 50.99 10.80 -4.51
N LEU A 159 49.92 10.02 -4.60
CA LEU A 159 48.68 10.23 -3.87
C LEU A 159 48.56 9.20 -2.75
N ALA A 160 48.27 9.64 -1.53
CA ALA A 160 48.04 8.74 -0.39
C ALA A 160 46.57 8.84 0.06
N PHE A 161 45.88 7.69 0.05
CA PHE A 161 44.47 7.56 0.37
C PHE A 161 44.29 6.81 1.70
N PRO A 162 43.76 7.44 2.76
CA PRO A 162 43.61 6.80 4.06
C PRO A 162 42.41 5.81 4.07
N ASN A 163 42.65 4.53 4.31
CA ASN A 163 41.58 3.52 4.35
C ASN A 163 40.73 3.56 5.64
N GLN A 164 41.22 4.25 6.67
CA GLN A 164 40.61 4.38 8.01
C GLN A 164 40.61 5.86 8.42
N GLU A 165 40.10 6.17 9.62
CA GLU A 165 40.27 7.51 10.18
C GLU A 165 41.76 7.86 10.26
N ARG A 166 42.11 9.07 9.82
CA ARG A 166 43.49 9.55 9.85
C ARG A 166 43.93 9.65 11.31
N LEU A 167 45.20 9.33 11.57
CA LEU A 167 45.78 9.45 12.90
C LEU A 167 45.91 10.93 13.25
N HIS A 168 45.02 11.43 14.11
CA HIS A 168 45.00 12.83 14.52
C HIS A 168 45.85 13.05 15.77
N ILE A 169 46.92 13.83 15.63
CA ILE A 169 47.63 14.50 16.74
C ILE A 169 47.62 16.00 16.42
N GLY A 170 46.70 16.76 17.03
CA GLY A 170 46.59 18.22 16.85
C GLY A 170 45.52 18.72 15.87
N LYS A 171 45.66 19.98 15.40
CA LYS A 171 44.67 20.68 14.56
C LYS A 171 45.05 20.63 13.07
N SER A 172 44.14 20.07 12.26
CA SER A 172 44.14 19.96 10.80
C SER A 172 45.24 19.09 10.18
N SER A 173 44.84 18.16 9.33
CA SER A 173 45.75 17.25 8.62
C SER A 173 46.22 17.90 7.32
N THR A 174 47.53 17.85 7.09
CA THR A 174 48.17 18.51 5.94
C THR A 174 47.84 17.74 4.66
N GLY A 175 47.61 18.49 3.58
CA GLY A 175 47.16 17.93 2.29
C GLY A 175 48.27 17.84 1.25
N VAL A 176 49.38 18.56 1.44
CA VAL A 176 50.45 18.70 0.44
C VAL A 176 51.81 18.46 1.05
N TYR A 177 52.60 17.62 0.39
CA TYR A 177 53.93 17.22 0.78
C TYR A 177 54.94 17.53 -0.34
N ALA A 178 56.10 18.04 0.05
CA ALA A 178 57.28 18.12 -0.79
C ALA A 178 58.39 17.32 -0.11
N PHE A 179 58.24 16.00 -0.16
CA PHE A 179 58.95 14.97 0.63
C PHE A 179 58.67 15.04 2.15
N LEU A 180 58.59 16.24 2.72
CA LEU A 180 58.13 16.54 4.07
C LEU A 180 56.78 17.28 4.02
N PRO A 181 55.98 17.24 5.10
CA PRO A 181 54.72 17.96 5.17
C PRO A 181 54.92 19.47 5.01
N THR A 182 53.97 20.12 4.33
CA THR A 182 53.77 21.58 4.37
C THR A 182 52.68 21.91 5.40
N GLU A 183 52.36 23.17 5.63
CA GLU A 183 51.22 23.58 6.47
C GLU A 183 49.92 23.78 5.67
N MET A 184 49.90 23.39 4.39
CA MET A 184 48.74 23.57 3.52
C MET A 184 47.63 22.55 3.80
N VAL A 185 46.47 23.04 4.24
CA VAL A 185 45.24 22.27 4.41
C VAL A 185 44.35 22.47 3.20
N THR A 186 44.21 21.44 2.36
CA THR A 186 43.52 21.54 1.06
C THR A 186 42.04 21.18 1.09
N ASN A 187 41.56 20.56 2.18
CA ASN A 187 40.26 19.87 2.28
C ASN A 187 40.12 18.66 1.35
N PHE A 188 41.20 18.20 0.71
CA PHE A 188 41.15 16.95 -0.04
C PHE A 188 41.23 15.78 0.94
N PRO A 189 40.44 14.70 0.73
CA PRO A 189 40.45 13.52 1.59
C PRO A 189 41.65 12.59 1.31
N PHE A 190 42.61 13.04 0.51
CA PHE A 190 43.85 12.36 0.19
C PHE A 190 45.02 13.35 0.19
N ILE A 191 46.23 12.84 0.36
CA ILE A 191 47.46 13.63 0.43
C ILE A 191 48.15 13.62 -0.91
N ILE A 192 48.70 14.77 -1.33
CA ILE A 192 49.46 14.92 -2.57
C ILE A 192 50.93 15.15 -2.22
N GLN A 193 51.80 14.26 -2.70
CA GLN A 193 53.24 14.45 -2.66
C GLN A 193 53.80 14.59 -4.08
N ALA A 194 54.66 15.59 -4.27
CA ALA A 194 55.49 15.73 -5.47
C ALA A 194 56.72 16.60 -5.17
N ASP A 195 57.60 16.79 -6.16
CA ASP A 195 58.72 17.75 -6.05
C ASP A 195 58.23 19.20 -6.23
N PHE A 196 57.43 19.71 -5.29
CA PHE A 196 56.92 21.08 -5.35
C PHE A 196 58.00 22.12 -4.99
N VAL A 197 57.93 23.28 -5.64
CA VAL A 197 58.68 24.49 -5.25
C VAL A 197 57.99 25.15 -4.07
N LEU A 198 58.71 25.29 -2.96
CA LEU A 198 58.19 25.87 -1.72
C LEU A 198 58.52 27.36 -1.59
N ALA A 199 57.69 28.08 -0.85
CA ALA A 199 58.03 29.40 -0.33
C ALA A 199 59.20 29.30 0.67
N SER A 200 59.88 30.42 0.97
CA SER A 200 61.03 30.42 1.88
C SER A 200 60.71 29.91 3.29
N SER A 201 59.47 30.10 3.78
CA SER A 201 59.02 29.54 5.07
C SER A 201 58.81 28.02 5.03
N ARG A 202 58.70 27.42 3.83
CA ARG A 202 58.34 26.02 3.57
C ARG A 202 56.93 25.61 4.02
N GLU A 203 56.15 26.53 4.57
CA GLU A 203 54.77 26.29 5.01
C GLU A 203 53.82 26.12 3.81
N THR A 204 54.13 26.75 2.67
CA THR A 204 53.29 26.75 1.47
C THR A 204 54.09 26.47 0.20
N ILE A 205 53.41 25.96 -0.83
CA ILE A 205 53.95 25.85 -2.18
C ILE A 205 53.74 27.16 -2.95
N LEU A 206 54.65 27.47 -3.88
CA LEU A 206 54.48 28.63 -4.77
C LEU A 206 53.42 28.32 -5.84
N LEU A 207 52.17 28.70 -5.60
CA LEU A 207 51.02 28.38 -6.47
C LEU A 207 51.11 28.99 -7.88
N ASP A 208 51.79 30.12 -8.02
CA ASP A 208 51.98 30.80 -9.32
C ASP A 208 53.19 30.29 -10.10
N ASN A 209 53.98 29.39 -9.50
CA ASN A 209 55.14 28.82 -10.16
C ASN A 209 54.71 27.83 -11.26
N LYS A 210 55.25 28.01 -12.48
CA LYS A 210 54.93 27.16 -13.65
C LYS A 210 55.21 25.67 -13.42
N TRP A 211 56.24 25.31 -12.65
CA TRP A 211 56.55 23.93 -12.30
C TRP A 211 55.43 23.30 -11.45
N ASN A 212 55.00 23.99 -10.39
CA ASN A 212 53.93 23.53 -9.51
C ASN A 212 52.59 23.43 -10.24
N GLN A 213 52.29 24.37 -11.14
CA GLN A 213 51.09 24.31 -11.98
C GLN A 213 51.10 23.07 -12.89
N GLY A 214 52.24 22.74 -13.50
CA GLY A 214 52.40 21.52 -14.29
C GLY A 214 52.14 20.24 -13.47
N ILE A 215 52.67 20.17 -12.25
CA ILE A 215 52.40 19.06 -11.32
C ILE A 215 50.91 18.98 -10.97
N LEU A 216 50.28 20.10 -10.60
CA LEU A 216 48.87 20.14 -10.22
C LEU A 216 47.94 19.74 -11.39
N GLU A 217 48.30 20.05 -12.63
CA GLU A 217 47.58 19.58 -13.84
C GLU A 217 47.67 18.04 -14.04
N CYS A 218 48.67 17.38 -13.44
CA CYS A 218 48.80 15.91 -13.49
C CYS A 218 47.95 15.20 -12.42
N VAL A 219 47.65 15.88 -11.30
CA VAL A 219 46.90 15.31 -10.15
C VAL A 219 45.54 14.74 -10.55
N PRO A 220 44.70 15.40 -11.39
CA PRO A 220 43.42 14.83 -11.80
C PRO A 220 43.54 13.50 -12.52
N SER A 221 44.55 13.34 -13.39
CA SER A 221 44.79 12.08 -14.09
C SER A 221 45.27 11.00 -13.13
N ALA A 222 46.22 11.33 -12.25
CA ALA A 222 46.71 10.40 -11.23
C ALA A 222 45.60 9.91 -10.29
N PHE A 223 44.71 10.82 -9.88
CA PHE A 223 43.56 10.49 -9.04
C PHE A 223 42.60 9.53 -9.75
N MET A 224 42.27 9.82 -11.01
CA MET A 224 41.36 8.98 -11.80
C MET A 224 41.90 7.56 -11.99
N ASP A 225 43.18 7.45 -12.30
CA ASP A 225 43.88 6.20 -12.51
C ASP A 225 43.93 5.36 -11.22
N ALA A 226 44.21 6.01 -10.08
CA ALA A 226 44.17 5.40 -8.76
C ALA A 226 42.76 4.90 -8.41
N LEU A 227 41.75 5.78 -8.54
CA LEU A 227 40.36 5.45 -8.18
C LEU A 227 39.81 4.33 -9.08
N ARG A 228 40.06 4.38 -10.40
CA ARG A 228 39.68 3.33 -11.34
C ARG A 228 40.26 1.99 -10.91
N THR A 229 41.54 1.98 -10.54
CA THR A 229 42.20 0.76 -10.06
C THR A 229 41.56 0.22 -8.79
N LEU A 230 41.25 1.09 -7.83
CA LEU A 230 40.61 0.70 -6.57
C LEU A 230 39.17 0.18 -6.76
N VAL A 231 38.41 0.79 -7.66
CA VAL A 231 36.98 0.47 -7.87
C VAL A 231 36.79 -0.69 -8.84
N ILE A 232 37.51 -0.70 -9.97
CA ILE A 232 37.32 -1.70 -11.04
C ILE A 232 38.28 -2.88 -10.87
N GLY A 233 39.51 -2.65 -10.42
CA GLY A 233 40.56 -3.67 -10.37
C GLY A 233 40.39 -4.74 -9.28
N SER A 234 39.31 -4.70 -8.51
CA SER A 234 39.01 -5.68 -7.47
C SER A 234 37.86 -6.58 -7.91
N ASP A 235 38.18 -7.65 -8.65
CA ASP A 235 37.19 -8.59 -9.19
C ASP A 235 36.49 -9.39 -8.08
N GLU A 236 37.20 -9.72 -7.00
CA GLU A 236 36.69 -10.56 -5.91
C GLU A 236 35.87 -9.82 -4.84
N ALA A 237 36.12 -8.52 -4.61
CA ALA A 237 35.51 -7.81 -3.48
C ALA A 237 34.05 -7.41 -3.76
N PRO A 238 33.11 -7.51 -2.79
CA PRO A 238 31.73 -7.09 -3.02
C PRO A 238 31.60 -5.59 -3.26
N VAL A 239 30.57 -5.14 -4.00
CA VAL A 239 30.34 -3.70 -4.27
C VAL A 239 30.27 -2.87 -2.98
N SER A 240 29.77 -3.45 -1.88
CA SER A 240 29.68 -2.81 -0.57
C SER A 240 31.02 -2.42 0.05
N SER A 241 32.14 -3.06 -0.32
CA SER A 241 33.48 -2.62 0.09
C SER A 241 34.03 -1.53 -0.82
N LEU A 242 33.67 -1.58 -2.12
CA LEU A 242 34.13 -0.62 -3.14
C LEU A 242 33.55 0.78 -2.96
N VAL A 243 32.30 0.91 -2.47
CA VAL A 243 31.65 2.22 -2.26
C VAL A 243 32.41 3.12 -1.29
N ARG A 244 33.22 2.54 -0.39
CA ARG A 244 34.07 3.30 0.54
C ARG A 244 35.15 4.11 -0.19
N MET A 245 35.61 3.62 -1.34
CA MET A 245 36.65 4.31 -2.15
C MET A 245 36.14 5.66 -2.68
N PHE A 246 34.83 5.84 -2.82
CA PHE A 246 34.25 7.12 -3.22
C PHE A 246 34.32 8.19 -2.12
N LYS A 247 34.66 7.83 -0.87
CA LYS A 247 34.95 8.82 0.18
C LYS A 247 36.23 9.61 -0.09
N PHE A 248 37.06 9.17 -1.04
CA PHE A 248 38.24 9.90 -1.51
C PHE A 248 37.93 11.04 -2.48
N LEU A 249 36.66 11.26 -2.83
CA LEU A 249 36.29 12.37 -3.71
C LEU A 249 36.46 13.72 -3.01
N PRO A 250 37.12 14.71 -3.65
CA PRO A 250 37.28 16.05 -3.09
C PRO A 250 35.97 16.85 -3.20
N ILE A 251 34.99 16.52 -2.37
CA ILE A 251 33.65 17.12 -2.40
C ILE A 251 33.70 18.57 -1.91
N GLU A 252 34.47 18.82 -0.85
CA GLU A 252 34.62 20.13 -0.23
C GLU A 252 35.49 21.07 -1.08
N SER A 253 35.16 22.36 -1.07
CA SER A 253 36.00 23.38 -1.68
C SER A 253 37.27 23.59 -0.86
N SER A 254 38.38 23.76 -1.56
CA SER A 254 39.65 24.15 -0.97
C SER A 254 39.68 25.65 -0.68
N PRO A 255 40.37 26.12 0.37
CA PRO A 255 40.66 27.55 0.56
C PRO A 255 41.57 28.11 -0.55
N PHE A 256 42.21 27.26 -1.35
CA PHE A 256 43.11 27.65 -2.43
C PHE A 256 42.44 27.47 -3.81
N GLU A 257 42.33 28.56 -4.58
CA GLU A 257 41.65 28.57 -5.88
C GLU A 257 42.25 27.56 -6.89
N LYS A 258 43.58 27.42 -6.95
CA LYS A 258 44.25 26.44 -7.82
C LYS A 258 43.86 24.99 -7.50
N PHE A 259 43.59 24.68 -6.23
CA PHE A 259 43.11 23.36 -5.82
C PHE A 259 41.63 23.17 -6.16
N ASN A 260 40.81 24.22 -6.14
CA ASN A 260 39.44 24.14 -6.65
C ASN A 260 39.42 23.82 -8.15
N TYR A 261 40.35 24.39 -8.93
CA TYR A 261 40.51 24.02 -10.34
C TYR A 261 40.91 22.53 -10.51
N VAL A 262 41.82 22.00 -9.69
CA VAL A 262 42.16 20.56 -9.67
C VAL A 262 40.93 19.71 -9.33
N ARG A 263 40.16 20.09 -8.32
CA ARG A 263 38.90 19.43 -7.93
C ARG A 263 37.89 19.42 -9.08
N ASP A 264 37.73 20.52 -9.79
CA ASP A 264 36.78 20.61 -10.91
C ASP A 264 37.24 19.78 -12.11
N LYS A 265 38.55 19.69 -12.36
CA LYS A 265 39.12 18.77 -13.36
C LYS A 265 38.95 17.29 -12.97
N ILE A 266 39.11 16.95 -11.69
CA ILE A 266 38.79 15.62 -11.16
C ILE A 266 37.31 15.31 -11.43
N LYS A 267 36.41 16.21 -11.05
CA LYS A 267 34.97 16.06 -11.32
C LYS A 267 34.67 15.86 -12.80
N ALA A 268 35.25 16.67 -13.68
CA ALA A 268 35.03 16.58 -15.12
C ALA A 268 35.47 15.23 -15.70
N LYS A 269 36.56 14.64 -15.20
CA LYS A 269 36.98 13.30 -15.61
C LYS A 269 36.07 12.20 -15.04
N LEU A 270 35.63 12.32 -13.79
CA LEU A 270 34.77 11.34 -13.13
C LEU A 270 33.40 11.19 -13.81
N VAL A 271 32.79 12.30 -14.22
CA VAL A 271 31.45 12.28 -14.83
C VAL A 271 31.40 11.60 -16.20
N ASP A 272 32.54 11.49 -16.87
CA ASP A 272 32.66 10.83 -18.17
C ASP A 272 33.12 9.36 -18.06
N GLU A 273 33.40 8.88 -16.85
CA GLU A 273 34.00 7.57 -16.62
C GLU A 273 33.01 6.52 -16.10
N ASN A 274 33.17 5.28 -16.56
CA ASN A 274 32.37 4.13 -16.12
C ASN A 274 32.83 3.59 -14.76
N ILE A 275 32.53 4.31 -13.68
CA ILE A 275 32.92 3.93 -12.31
C ILE A 275 31.75 3.68 -11.37
N VAL A 276 30.52 4.12 -11.70
CA VAL A 276 29.39 4.03 -10.76
C VAL A 276 28.76 2.64 -10.86
N PRO A 277 28.71 1.86 -9.76
CA PRO A 277 28.14 0.52 -9.78
C PRO A 277 26.61 0.56 -9.86
N ILE A 278 26.03 -0.29 -10.69
CA ILE A 278 24.58 -0.42 -10.84
C ILE A 278 24.05 -1.67 -10.12
N GLU A 279 22.76 -1.67 -9.81
CA GLU A 279 22.08 -2.85 -9.28
C GLU A 279 21.79 -3.84 -10.42
N THR A 280 22.38 -5.03 -10.37
CA THR A 280 22.16 -6.08 -11.37
C THR A 280 21.58 -7.37 -10.78
N TYR A 281 21.56 -7.51 -9.45
CA TYR A 281 21.22 -8.76 -8.74
C TYR A 281 21.98 -10.01 -9.21
N THR A 282 23.07 -9.82 -9.97
CA THR A 282 23.99 -10.88 -10.40
C THR A 282 25.32 -10.72 -9.67
N LYS A 283 26.18 -11.74 -9.74
CA LYS A 283 27.56 -11.63 -9.24
C LYS A 283 28.42 -10.69 -10.11
N GLN A 284 28.00 -10.44 -11.34
CA GLN A 284 28.74 -9.61 -12.28
C GLN A 284 28.52 -8.12 -11.99
N LYS A 285 29.62 -7.43 -11.71
CA LYS A 285 29.65 -5.99 -11.51
C LYS A 285 29.56 -5.29 -12.86
N HIS A 286 28.72 -4.26 -12.91
CA HIS A 286 28.61 -3.39 -14.06
C HIS A 286 28.76 -1.95 -13.58
N PHE A 287 29.56 -1.19 -14.31
CA PHE A 287 29.86 0.20 -14.01
C PHE A 287 29.46 1.09 -15.18
N TYR A 288 28.88 2.24 -14.87
CA TYR A 288 28.37 3.20 -15.85
C TYR A 288 28.77 4.63 -15.46
N LYS A 289 28.56 5.57 -16.38
CA LYS A 289 28.81 6.98 -16.11
C LYS A 289 27.82 7.50 -15.07
N PRO A 290 28.23 8.39 -14.15
CA PRO A 290 27.31 9.00 -13.19
C PRO A 290 26.04 9.60 -13.82
N GLY A 291 26.17 10.21 -15.01
CA GLY A 291 25.05 10.81 -15.73
C GLY A 291 24.02 9.82 -16.28
N GLU A 292 24.34 8.52 -16.34
CA GLU A 292 23.50 7.43 -16.85
C GLU A 292 22.82 6.64 -15.73
N VAL A 293 23.21 6.88 -14.48
CA VAL A 293 22.72 6.16 -13.30
C VAL A 293 21.77 7.05 -12.51
N ASN A 294 20.70 6.44 -11.99
CA ASN A 294 19.72 7.12 -11.15
C ASN A 294 19.52 6.42 -9.80
N ARG A 295 19.11 7.22 -8.82
CA ARG A 295 18.79 6.82 -7.44
C ARG A 295 17.31 6.52 -7.28
N LEU A 296 16.98 5.67 -6.31
CA LEU A 296 15.61 5.40 -5.90
C LEU A 296 15.29 6.06 -4.56
N LEU A 297 14.00 6.23 -4.28
CA LEU A 297 13.53 6.60 -2.96
C LEU A 297 13.88 5.47 -1.97
N PRO A 298 14.47 5.79 -0.80
CA PRO A 298 14.89 4.78 0.18
C PRO A 298 13.78 3.80 0.59
N GLY A 299 12.54 4.30 0.68
CA GLY A 299 11.37 3.46 1.01
C GLY A 299 11.07 2.39 -0.05
N PHE A 300 11.42 2.62 -1.32
CA PHE A 300 11.18 1.66 -2.39
C PHE A 300 12.23 0.55 -2.41
N TRP A 301 13.48 0.82 -2.02
CA TRP A 301 14.50 -0.22 -1.85
C TRP A 301 14.05 -1.31 -0.88
N LYS A 302 13.36 -0.94 0.21
CA LYS A 302 12.78 -1.91 1.15
C LYS A 302 11.77 -2.85 0.47
N VAL A 303 10.94 -2.32 -0.43
CA VAL A 303 9.96 -3.12 -1.18
C VAL A 303 10.69 -4.06 -2.14
N LEU A 304 11.67 -3.56 -2.90
CA LEU A 304 12.43 -4.36 -3.86
C LEU A 304 13.23 -5.49 -3.19
N THR A 305 13.90 -5.21 -2.06
CA THR A 305 14.66 -6.22 -1.33
C THR A 305 13.75 -7.36 -0.85
N LYS A 306 12.61 -7.04 -0.23
CA LYS A 306 11.65 -8.05 0.21
C LYS A 306 11.01 -8.82 -0.94
N ALA A 307 10.68 -8.13 -2.04
CA ALA A 307 10.10 -8.78 -3.23
C ALA A 307 11.07 -9.84 -3.79
N ARG A 308 12.37 -9.54 -3.80
CA ARG A 308 13.40 -10.48 -4.19
C ARG A 308 13.49 -11.67 -3.23
N ASP A 309 13.40 -11.44 -1.92
CA ASP A 309 13.41 -12.52 -0.92
C ASP A 309 12.20 -13.47 -1.10
N GLU A 310 11.08 -12.95 -1.61
CA GLU A 310 9.89 -13.72 -2.01
C GLU A 310 9.99 -14.33 -3.43
N GLY A 311 11.13 -14.18 -4.12
CA GLY A 311 11.38 -14.80 -5.43
C GLY A 311 10.91 -13.98 -6.64
N VAL A 312 10.48 -12.72 -6.46
CA VAL A 312 10.13 -11.83 -7.58
C VAL A 312 11.35 -11.48 -8.41
N TYR A 313 11.24 -11.64 -9.73
CA TYR A 313 12.33 -11.39 -10.65
C TYR A 313 12.41 -9.92 -11.09
N LEU A 314 13.49 -9.23 -10.71
CA LEU A 314 13.64 -7.77 -10.87
C LEU A 314 14.62 -7.34 -11.99
N LEU A 315 14.76 -8.11 -13.08
CA LEU A 315 15.71 -7.77 -14.15
C LEU A 315 15.46 -6.42 -14.83
N ASN A 316 14.21 -5.95 -14.84
CA ASN A 316 13.80 -4.79 -15.65
C ASN A 316 13.98 -3.43 -14.98
N LEU A 317 14.63 -3.35 -13.81
CA LEU A 317 14.86 -2.06 -13.13
C LEU A 317 15.53 -1.01 -14.05
N SER A 318 16.40 -1.46 -14.95
CA SER A 318 17.16 -0.61 -15.86
C SER A 318 16.55 -0.47 -17.28
N SER A 319 15.32 -0.95 -17.51
CA SER A 319 14.72 -1.04 -18.86
C SER A 319 13.82 0.13 -19.24
N HIS A 320 13.37 0.95 -18.28
CA HIS A 320 12.20 1.81 -18.48
C HIS A 320 12.47 3.23 -19.02
N ASP A 321 13.66 3.78 -18.73
CA ASP A 321 14.05 5.16 -19.12
C ASP A 321 15.48 5.21 -19.72
N GLY A 322 16.02 4.06 -20.16
CA GLY A 322 17.40 3.93 -20.67
C GLY A 322 18.51 4.12 -19.62
N ARG A 323 18.17 4.68 -18.46
CA ARG A 323 19.04 4.89 -17.31
C ARG A 323 19.11 3.65 -16.42
N LYS A 324 20.28 3.45 -15.82
CA LYS A 324 20.54 2.34 -14.90
C LYS A 324 20.23 2.73 -13.47
N ILE A 325 19.92 1.75 -12.62
CA ILE A 325 19.65 1.99 -11.20
C ILE A 325 20.92 1.81 -10.39
N LEU A 326 21.22 2.77 -9.52
CA LEU A 326 22.36 2.75 -8.61
C LEU A 326 22.34 1.49 -7.74
N ASN A 327 23.51 0.91 -7.45
CA ASN A 327 23.58 -0.22 -6.52
C ASN A 327 23.03 0.18 -5.12
N SER A 328 22.21 -0.70 -4.54
CA SER A 328 21.58 -0.48 -3.23
C SER A 328 22.57 -0.23 -2.08
N SER A 329 23.79 -0.75 -2.16
CA SER A 329 24.84 -0.48 -1.15
C SER A 329 25.40 0.93 -1.24
N PHE A 330 25.32 1.56 -2.42
CA PHE A 330 25.78 2.92 -2.65
C PHE A 330 24.67 3.97 -2.48
N ASP A 331 23.40 3.60 -2.73
CA ASP A 331 22.24 4.49 -2.58
C ASP A 331 21.81 4.67 -1.11
N LYS A 332 22.73 5.17 -0.29
CA LYS A 332 22.53 5.44 1.14
C LYS A 332 22.76 6.92 1.44
N SER A 333 22.11 7.42 2.48
CA SER A 333 22.22 8.82 2.90
C SER A 333 23.65 9.25 3.23
N GLU A 334 24.50 8.32 3.73
CA GLU A 334 25.92 8.58 4.00
C GLU A 334 26.72 8.99 2.73
N TYR A 335 26.23 8.67 1.54
CA TYR A 335 26.87 9.00 0.26
C TYR A 335 26.14 10.11 -0.51
N ASP A 336 25.14 10.79 0.09
CA ASP A 336 24.36 11.81 -0.61
C ASP A 336 25.25 12.94 -1.18
N GLN A 337 26.23 13.40 -0.40
CA GLN A 337 27.15 14.45 -0.84
C GLN A 337 28.05 13.98 -2.00
N VAL A 338 28.52 12.73 -1.96
CA VAL A 338 29.29 12.08 -3.03
C VAL A 338 28.46 12.02 -4.32
N LEU A 339 27.24 11.49 -4.22
CA LEU A 339 26.35 11.29 -5.37
C LEU A 339 25.93 12.64 -5.99
N ASN A 340 25.71 13.65 -5.16
CA ASN A 340 25.47 15.03 -5.60
C ASN A 340 26.70 15.62 -6.30
N PHE A 341 27.91 15.39 -5.79
CA PHE A 341 29.16 15.83 -6.43
C PHE A 341 29.32 15.21 -7.82
N LEU A 342 29.01 13.92 -7.98
CA LEU A 342 29.02 13.18 -9.24
C LEU A 342 27.83 13.51 -10.18
N GLY A 343 26.79 14.19 -9.68
CA GLY A 343 25.62 14.58 -10.46
C GLY A 343 24.61 13.45 -10.71
N VAL A 344 24.61 12.40 -9.88
CA VAL A 344 23.65 11.28 -9.96
C VAL A 344 22.27 11.77 -9.50
N LYS A 345 21.26 11.63 -10.36
CA LYS A 345 19.90 12.15 -10.11
C LYS A 345 18.95 11.06 -9.60
N SER A 346 17.80 11.44 -9.07
CA SER A 346 16.73 10.48 -8.79
C SER A 346 16.01 10.08 -10.08
N VAL A 347 15.40 8.89 -10.09
CA VAL A 347 14.51 8.47 -11.18
C VAL A 347 13.30 9.40 -11.33
N SER A 348 12.70 9.39 -12.53
CA SER A 348 11.44 10.07 -12.79
C SER A 348 10.32 9.45 -11.94
N VAL A 349 9.27 10.21 -11.63
CA VAL A 349 8.14 9.67 -10.88
C VAL A 349 7.44 8.55 -11.67
N ASP A 350 7.33 8.71 -12.99
CA ASP A 350 6.72 7.73 -13.89
C ASP A 350 7.51 6.42 -13.98
N TRP A 351 8.82 6.43 -13.69
CA TRP A 351 9.63 5.21 -13.61
C TRP A 351 9.05 4.24 -12.57
N TYR A 352 8.57 4.72 -11.41
CA TYR A 352 7.97 3.86 -10.39
C TYR A 352 6.73 3.14 -10.91
N ALA A 353 5.87 3.85 -11.66
CA ALA A 353 4.68 3.25 -12.24
C ALA A 353 5.03 2.12 -13.22
N LYS A 354 5.99 2.38 -14.12
CA LYS A 354 6.49 1.37 -15.07
C LYS A 354 7.09 0.16 -14.36
N CYS A 355 7.93 0.40 -13.34
CA CYS A 355 8.59 -0.66 -12.57
C CYS A 355 7.59 -1.54 -11.81
N ILE A 356 6.58 -0.94 -11.15
CA ILE A 356 5.54 -1.68 -10.42
C ILE A 356 4.77 -2.58 -11.38
N GLN A 357 4.39 -2.05 -12.55
CA GLN A 357 3.61 -2.78 -13.54
C GLN A 357 4.41 -3.92 -14.20
N SER A 358 5.68 -3.71 -14.52
CA SER A 358 6.49 -4.71 -15.24
C SER A 358 7.09 -5.80 -14.36
N SER A 359 7.19 -5.55 -13.05
CA SER A 359 7.94 -6.42 -12.12
C SER A 359 7.03 -7.31 -11.27
N ASN A 360 5.75 -7.42 -11.64
CA ASN A 360 4.75 -8.22 -10.93
C ASN A 360 4.69 -7.93 -9.41
N LEU A 361 4.94 -6.67 -9.01
CA LEU A 361 4.98 -6.28 -7.58
C LEU A 361 3.59 -6.18 -6.95
N VAL A 362 2.54 -6.17 -7.77
CA VAL A 362 1.15 -6.18 -7.29
C VAL A 362 0.70 -7.60 -7.04
N ASP A 363 0.81 -8.49 -8.03
CA ASP A 363 0.22 -9.83 -7.95
C ASP A 363 1.19 -10.94 -7.52
N GLY A 364 2.50 -10.72 -7.66
CA GLY A 364 3.55 -11.71 -7.39
C GLY A 364 4.14 -11.71 -5.98
N VAL A 365 3.59 -10.93 -5.05
CA VAL A 365 4.09 -10.76 -3.68
C VAL A 365 3.07 -11.15 -2.62
N SER A 366 3.55 -11.41 -1.41
CA SER A 366 2.73 -11.62 -0.22
C SER A 366 1.85 -10.41 0.10
N GLU A 367 0.80 -10.64 0.88
CA GLU A 367 -0.13 -9.58 1.26
C GLU A 367 0.53 -8.49 2.11
N ASP A 368 1.42 -8.86 3.04
CA ASP A 368 2.20 -7.89 3.83
C ASP A 368 3.05 -6.99 2.92
N LEU A 369 3.73 -7.58 1.93
CA LEU A 369 4.57 -6.82 1.01
C LEU A 369 3.73 -5.95 0.06
N TYR A 370 2.59 -6.44 -0.42
CA TYR A 370 1.63 -5.65 -1.18
C TYR A 370 1.13 -4.43 -0.37
N LEU A 371 0.82 -4.61 0.92
CA LEU A 371 0.44 -3.49 1.78
C LEU A 371 1.59 -2.50 2.01
N GLN A 372 2.84 -2.98 2.07
CA GLN A 372 4.03 -2.11 2.13
C GLN A 372 4.24 -1.32 0.83
N LEU A 373 3.95 -1.92 -0.33
CA LEU A 373 3.93 -1.22 -1.62
C LEU A 373 2.86 -0.14 -1.63
N LEU A 374 1.61 -0.45 -1.24
CA LEU A 374 0.54 0.55 -1.14
C LEU A 374 0.90 1.68 -0.16
N LEU A 375 1.49 1.35 0.99
CA LEU A 375 1.94 2.33 1.97
C LEU A 375 3.03 3.24 1.40
N PHE A 376 3.96 2.70 0.60
CA PHE A 376 4.98 3.49 -0.09
C PHE A 376 4.32 4.50 -1.05
N VAL A 377 3.32 4.07 -1.82
CA VAL A 377 2.55 4.95 -2.71
C VAL A 377 1.79 6.01 -1.90
N ALA A 378 1.08 5.61 -0.84
CA ALA A 378 0.32 6.50 0.03
C ALA A 378 1.19 7.60 0.67
N LYS A 379 2.34 7.23 1.26
CA LYS A 379 3.26 8.19 1.90
C LYS A 379 3.87 9.21 0.94
N ASN A 380 3.99 8.86 -0.33
CA ASN A 380 4.55 9.73 -1.37
C ASN A 380 3.46 10.31 -2.30
N TRP A 381 2.18 10.13 -1.97
CA TRP A 381 1.06 10.53 -2.82
C TRP A 381 1.06 12.02 -3.08
N SER A 382 0.81 12.82 -2.05
CA SER A 382 0.66 14.28 -2.16
C SER A 382 1.93 14.98 -2.63
N SER A 383 3.11 14.44 -2.31
CA SER A 383 4.40 15.08 -2.59
C SER A 383 4.97 14.76 -3.97
N ARG A 384 4.69 13.58 -4.53
CA ARG A 384 5.33 13.11 -5.77
C ARG A 384 4.39 12.44 -6.75
N PHE A 385 3.46 11.61 -6.28
CA PHE A 385 2.67 10.73 -7.14
C PHE A 385 1.35 11.32 -7.63
N LYS A 386 0.81 12.33 -6.93
CA LYS A 386 -0.43 12.99 -7.31
C LYS A 386 -0.27 13.64 -8.69
N GLY A 387 -1.12 13.25 -9.63
CA GLY A 387 -1.12 13.75 -11.01
C GLY A 387 -0.18 13.04 -11.98
N THR A 388 0.51 11.97 -11.57
CA THR A 388 1.41 11.20 -12.46
C THR A 388 0.75 9.92 -12.99
N ASN A 389 1.46 9.15 -13.81
CA ASN A 389 0.91 7.94 -14.43
C ASN A 389 0.67 6.78 -13.46
N ILE A 390 1.12 6.88 -12.20
CA ILE A 390 0.88 5.85 -11.18
C ILE A 390 -0.62 5.66 -10.87
N LYS A 391 -1.46 6.66 -11.11
CA LYS A 391 -2.91 6.54 -10.96
C LYS A 391 -3.56 5.66 -12.05
N ARG A 392 -2.86 5.41 -13.16
CA ARG A 392 -3.33 4.63 -14.32
C ARG A 392 -2.87 3.18 -14.30
N ILE A 393 -1.93 2.82 -13.42
CA ILE A 393 -1.49 1.43 -13.30
C ILE A 393 -2.47 0.63 -12.44
N PRO A 394 -2.70 -0.65 -12.74
CA PRO A 394 -3.56 -1.50 -11.93
C PRO A 394 -2.87 -1.78 -10.58
N LEU A 395 -3.43 -1.23 -9.50
CA LEU A 395 -2.82 -1.25 -8.18
C LEU A 395 -3.76 -1.79 -7.09
N ILE A 396 -5.07 -1.56 -7.23
CA ILE A 396 -6.05 -1.88 -6.18
C ILE A 396 -6.71 -3.21 -6.49
N LYS A 397 -6.38 -4.24 -5.69
CA LYS A 397 -6.92 -5.60 -5.85
C LYS A 397 -8.40 -5.69 -5.48
N TYR A 398 -9.13 -6.50 -6.25
CA TYR A 398 -10.53 -6.88 -6.02
C TYR A 398 -10.77 -8.33 -6.44
N VAL A 399 -11.89 -8.90 -5.98
CA VAL A 399 -12.36 -10.23 -6.39
C VAL A 399 -13.27 -10.12 -7.61
N ALA A 400 -12.86 -10.74 -8.72
CA ALA A 400 -13.61 -10.75 -9.99
C ALA A 400 -14.78 -11.75 -9.97
N SER A 401 -15.59 -11.76 -11.03
CA SER A 401 -16.80 -12.58 -11.14
C SER A 401 -16.56 -14.07 -11.16
N ASP A 402 -15.44 -14.50 -11.75
CA ASP A 402 -14.97 -15.89 -11.74
C ASP A 402 -14.28 -16.28 -10.42
N GLY A 403 -14.16 -15.33 -9.48
CA GLY A 403 -13.46 -15.51 -8.21
C GLY A 403 -11.95 -15.33 -8.29
N THR A 404 -11.40 -14.97 -9.45
CA THR A 404 -9.98 -14.65 -9.58
C THR A 404 -9.66 -13.28 -8.98
N LEU A 405 -8.37 -13.10 -8.65
CA LEU A 405 -7.84 -11.81 -8.21
C LEU A 405 -7.53 -10.96 -9.42
N ALA A 406 -8.11 -9.77 -9.46
CA ALA A 406 -7.84 -8.75 -10.46
C ALA A 406 -7.54 -7.41 -9.78
N SER A 407 -7.06 -6.44 -10.54
CA SER A 407 -6.68 -5.13 -10.01
C SER A 407 -7.21 -3.99 -10.88
N PHE A 408 -7.68 -2.93 -10.23
CA PHE A 408 -8.08 -1.68 -10.87
C PHE A 408 -7.00 -0.63 -10.73
N SER A 409 -6.99 0.29 -11.69
CA SER A 409 -6.27 1.55 -11.55
C SER A 409 -7.00 2.51 -10.61
N LEU A 410 -6.28 3.48 -10.05
CA LEU A 410 -6.89 4.48 -9.18
C LEU A 410 -7.85 5.39 -9.96
N ASP A 411 -7.53 5.69 -11.22
CA ASP A 411 -8.42 6.45 -12.10
C ASP A 411 -9.76 5.73 -12.29
N GLU A 412 -9.78 4.40 -12.42
CA GLU A 412 -11.03 3.63 -12.52
C GLU A 412 -11.86 3.65 -11.23
N CYS A 413 -11.21 3.62 -10.07
CA CYS A 413 -11.87 3.74 -8.77
C CYS A 413 -12.43 5.14 -8.53
N ALA A 414 -11.71 6.18 -8.96
CA ALA A 414 -12.02 7.58 -8.70
C ALA A 414 -12.92 8.27 -9.75
N GLN A 415 -13.38 7.57 -10.79
CA GLN A 415 -14.34 8.12 -11.76
C GLN A 415 -15.63 8.64 -11.07
N PRO A 416 -16.33 9.62 -11.65
CA PRO A 416 -17.67 10.00 -11.19
C PRO A 416 -18.69 8.87 -11.38
N HIS A 417 -19.68 8.80 -10.48
CA HIS A 417 -20.85 7.92 -10.65
C HIS A 417 -21.58 8.27 -11.97
N PRO A 418 -22.09 7.29 -12.74
CA PRO A 418 -22.24 5.86 -12.41
C PRO A 418 -21.08 4.96 -12.90
N PHE A 419 -20.03 5.54 -13.50
CA PHE A 419 -18.94 4.79 -14.12
C PHE A 419 -17.83 4.35 -13.14
N SER A 420 -17.93 4.79 -11.88
CA SER A 420 -16.95 4.45 -10.83
C SER A 420 -16.98 2.95 -10.51
N LYS A 421 -15.84 2.28 -10.66
CA LYS A 421 -15.65 0.91 -10.17
C LYS A 421 -15.22 0.97 -8.71
N ARG A 422 -16.17 1.02 -7.78
CA ARG A 422 -15.87 1.26 -6.37
C ARG A 422 -15.38 -0.02 -5.70
N VAL A 423 -14.16 0.02 -5.20
CA VAL A 423 -13.65 -1.05 -4.33
C VAL A 423 -14.17 -0.82 -2.91
N VAL A 424 -14.73 -1.85 -2.30
CA VAL A 424 -15.33 -1.81 -0.97
C VAL A 424 -14.68 -2.83 -0.04
N LEU A 425 -14.70 -2.51 1.26
CA LEU A 425 -14.27 -3.39 2.35
C LEU A 425 -15.48 -3.80 3.16
N THR A 426 -15.40 -4.94 3.82
CA THR A 426 -16.41 -5.35 4.79
C THR A 426 -16.26 -4.49 6.05
N ASP A 427 -17.38 -4.13 6.67
CA ASP A 427 -17.34 -3.44 7.95
C ASP A 427 -16.52 -4.25 8.98
N SER A 428 -15.56 -3.59 9.64
CA SER A 428 -14.70 -4.19 10.66
C SER A 428 -15.47 -4.83 11.82
N SER A 429 -16.68 -4.36 12.11
CA SER A 429 -17.57 -4.94 13.13
C SER A 429 -18.23 -6.25 12.68
N GLU A 430 -18.22 -6.54 11.38
CA GLU A 430 -18.83 -7.71 10.74
C GLU A 430 -17.77 -8.53 9.98
N SER A 431 -16.55 -8.68 10.51
CA SER A 431 -15.45 -9.35 9.79
C SER A 431 -15.79 -10.75 9.27
N ASN A 432 -16.61 -11.50 10.00
CA ASN A 432 -17.10 -12.84 9.60
C ASN A 432 -18.07 -12.81 8.39
N ALA A 433 -18.48 -11.64 7.93
CA ALA A 433 -19.35 -11.45 6.76
C ALA A 433 -18.57 -11.20 5.47
N CYS A 434 -17.23 -11.18 5.50
CA CYS A 434 -16.44 -10.84 4.31
C CYS A 434 -16.62 -11.85 3.17
N SER A 435 -16.36 -13.13 3.43
CA SER A 435 -16.62 -14.21 2.48
C SER A 435 -18.10 -14.28 2.06
N TRP A 436 -19.02 -14.00 3.00
CA TRP A 436 -20.45 -13.93 2.74
C TRP A 436 -20.77 -12.89 1.65
N LEU A 437 -20.36 -11.64 1.86
CA LEU A 437 -20.59 -10.55 0.93
C LEU A 437 -19.91 -10.77 -0.42
N ILE A 438 -18.67 -11.28 -0.44
CA ILE A 438 -17.96 -11.60 -1.69
C ILE A 438 -18.75 -12.63 -2.51
N ASN A 439 -19.24 -13.69 -1.88
CA ASN A 439 -19.97 -14.75 -2.58
C ASN A 439 -21.33 -14.25 -3.12
N TRP A 440 -22.07 -13.47 -2.33
CA TRP A 440 -23.33 -12.89 -2.80
C TRP A 440 -23.14 -11.82 -3.86
N ASN A 441 -22.07 -11.04 -3.81
CA ASN A 441 -21.78 -10.05 -4.85
C ASN A 441 -21.50 -10.71 -6.22
N LYS A 442 -20.96 -11.94 -6.24
CA LYS A 442 -20.82 -12.75 -7.46
C LYS A 442 -22.17 -13.18 -8.05
N GLU A 443 -23.08 -13.71 -7.23
CA GLU A 443 -24.45 -14.07 -7.66
C GLU A 443 -25.19 -12.88 -8.27
N PHE A 444 -24.90 -11.70 -7.73
CA PHE A 444 -25.45 -10.44 -8.14
C PHE A 444 -24.81 -9.81 -9.37
N SER A 445 -23.82 -10.48 -9.99
CA SER A 445 -23.14 -10.02 -11.21
C SER A 445 -22.62 -8.59 -11.11
N PHE A 446 -22.22 -8.16 -9.91
CA PHE A 446 -21.67 -6.81 -9.65
C PHE A 446 -22.60 -5.67 -10.11
N ALA A 447 -23.93 -5.87 -10.12
CA ALA A 447 -24.90 -4.94 -10.69
C ALA A 447 -24.99 -3.56 -9.99
N ALA A 448 -24.19 -3.32 -8.95
CA ALA A 448 -24.04 -2.04 -8.26
C ALA A 448 -22.67 -1.35 -8.52
N ASN A 449 -21.83 -1.88 -9.42
CA ASN A 449 -20.44 -1.45 -9.64
C ASN A 449 -19.59 -1.40 -8.35
N GLN A 450 -19.90 -2.28 -7.40
CA GLN A 450 -19.17 -2.45 -6.15
C GLN A 450 -18.37 -3.75 -6.19
N PHE A 451 -17.09 -3.68 -5.88
CA PHE A 451 -16.15 -4.79 -5.95
C PHE A 451 -15.45 -4.95 -4.62
N PHE A 452 -15.47 -6.15 -4.04
CA PHE A 452 -14.85 -6.37 -2.74
C PHE A 452 -13.35 -6.59 -2.87
N MET A 453 -12.58 -5.96 -1.98
CA MET A 453 -11.17 -6.33 -1.78
C MET A 453 -11.10 -7.78 -1.26
N PRO A 454 -10.09 -8.57 -1.63
CA PRO A 454 -9.94 -9.96 -1.16
C PRO A 454 -9.92 -10.07 0.37
N GLU A 455 -10.60 -11.08 0.91
CA GLU A 455 -10.73 -11.30 2.37
C GLU A 455 -9.38 -11.38 3.07
N SER A 456 -8.41 -12.04 2.45
CA SER A 456 -7.06 -12.18 3.00
C SER A 456 -6.33 -10.83 3.11
N ILE A 457 -6.47 -9.95 2.11
CA ILE A 457 -5.95 -8.57 2.17
C ILE A 457 -6.68 -7.75 3.23
N GLN A 458 -7.99 -7.87 3.35
CA GLN A 458 -8.75 -7.19 4.42
C GLN A 458 -8.24 -7.61 5.80
N ASN A 459 -7.99 -8.90 6.01
CA ASN A 459 -7.40 -9.42 7.25
C ASN A 459 -5.98 -8.91 7.48
N ALA A 460 -5.14 -8.88 6.44
CA ALA A 460 -3.79 -8.33 6.52
C ALA A 460 -3.78 -6.84 6.91
N ILE A 461 -4.74 -6.04 6.42
CA ILE A 461 -4.88 -4.62 6.79
C ILE A 461 -5.16 -4.46 8.29
N LEU A 462 -5.96 -5.34 8.91
CA LEU A 462 -6.27 -5.26 10.35
C LEU A 462 -5.02 -5.37 11.21
N CYS A 463 -4.07 -6.21 10.79
CA CYS A 463 -2.80 -6.47 11.47
C CYS A 463 -1.67 -5.51 11.05
N PHE A 464 -1.92 -4.61 10.08
CA PHE A 464 -0.88 -3.77 9.50
C PHE A 464 -0.52 -2.58 10.41
N ALA A 465 0.76 -2.45 10.76
CA ALA A 465 1.24 -1.43 11.71
C ALA A 465 0.90 0.03 11.32
N HIS A 466 0.84 0.33 10.01
CA HIS A 466 0.53 1.66 9.50
C HIS A 466 -0.86 1.73 8.85
N LYS A 467 -1.82 0.93 9.33
CA LYS A 467 -3.17 0.86 8.76
C LYS A 467 -3.86 2.21 8.66
N GLN A 468 -3.68 3.12 9.63
CA GLN A 468 -4.38 4.40 9.63
C GLN A 468 -4.01 5.25 8.41
N THR A 469 -2.71 5.46 8.16
CA THR A 469 -2.24 6.21 6.99
C THR A 469 -2.69 5.57 5.67
N LEU A 470 -2.67 4.24 5.61
CA LEU A 470 -3.12 3.51 4.42
C LEU A 470 -4.62 3.68 4.19
N MET A 471 -5.44 3.53 5.23
CA MET A 471 -6.89 3.64 5.15
C MET A 471 -7.35 5.06 4.85
N GLU A 472 -6.71 6.08 5.42
CA GLU A 472 -6.97 7.48 5.09
C GLU A 472 -6.71 7.75 3.60
N TRP A 473 -5.63 7.20 3.04
CA TRP A 473 -5.32 7.34 1.63
C TRP A 473 -6.32 6.58 0.74
N LEU A 474 -6.66 5.33 1.08
CA LEU A 474 -7.64 4.53 0.35
C LEU A 474 -9.03 5.20 0.36
N ALA A 475 -9.45 5.78 1.48
CA ALA A 475 -10.74 6.45 1.59
C ALA A 475 -10.79 7.77 0.80
N ASN A 476 -9.74 8.60 0.89
CA ASN A 476 -9.76 9.95 0.34
C ASN A 476 -9.37 10.03 -1.14
N GLU A 477 -8.42 9.20 -1.58
CA GLU A 477 -7.86 9.29 -2.93
C GLU A 477 -8.36 8.16 -3.85
N VAL A 478 -8.76 7.01 -3.28
CA VAL A 478 -9.28 5.85 -4.03
C VAL A 478 -10.78 5.65 -3.82
N TYR A 479 -11.40 6.37 -2.86
CA TYR A 479 -12.82 6.26 -2.49
C TYR A 479 -13.24 4.86 -2.03
N VAL A 480 -12.32 4.13 -1.38
CA VAL A 480 -12.63 2.85 -0.75
C VAL A 480 -13.46 3.08 0.50
N THR A 481 -14.61 2.42 0.59
CA THR A 481 -15.55 2.54 1.72
C THR A 481 -15.84 1.19 2.37
N ASN A 482 -16.14 1.22 3.66
CA ASN A 482 -16.65 0.06 4.37
C ASN A 482 -18.14 -0.13 4.07
N LEU A 483 -18.58 -1.38 4.07
CA LEU A 483 -19.93 -1.76 3.73
C LEU A 483 -20.40 -2.89 4.66
N SER A 484 -21.46 -2.63 5.42
CA SER A 484 -22.14 -3.65 6.23
C SER A 484 -23.10 -4.48 5.39
N VAL A 485 -23.53 -5.64 5.90
CA VAL A 485 -24.51 -6.50 5.22
C VAL A 485 -25.83 -5.76 4.97
N TYR A 486 -26.28 -4.93 5.91
CA TYR A 486 -27.47 -4.10 5.73
C TYR A 486 -27.32 -3.06 4.62
N THR A 487 -26.17 -2.36 4.59
CA THR A 487 -25.90 -1.33 3.58
C THR A 487 -25.78 -1.95 2.19
N PHE A 488 -25.11 -3.10 2.09
CA PHE A 488 -25.05 -3.90 0.86
C PHE A 488 -26.44 -4.24 0.34
N ALA A 489 -27.31 -4.77 1.21
CA ALA A 489 -28.67 -5.13 0.88
C ALA A 489 -29.45 -3.94 0.29
N ASN A 490 -29.33 -2.79 0.96
CA ASN A 490 -30.05 -1.58 0.57
C ASN A 490 -29.59 -1.03 -0.78
N VAL A 491 -28.27 -0.99 -1.03
CA VAL A 491 -27.72 -0.57 -2.33
C VAL A 491 -28.22 -1.52 -3.43
N PHE A 492 -28.16 -2.83 -3.19
CA PHE A 492 -28.46 -3.84 -4.20
C PHE A 492 -29.96 -3.97 -4.52
N CYS A 493 -30.83 -3.65 -3.56
CA CYS A 493 -32.28 -3.63 -3.76
C CYS A 493 -32.69 -2.80 -5.00
N SER A 494 -31.95 -1.73 -5.29
CA SER A 494 -32.18 -0.89 -6.46
C SER A 494 -31.85 -1.58 -7.79
N SER A 495 -30.79 -2.37 -7.85
CA SER A 495 -30.36 -3.11 -9.04
C SER A 495 -31.28 -4.30 -9.34
N ALA A 496 -31.93 -4.88 -8.34
CA ALA A 496 -32.87 -6.00 -8.49
C ALA A 496 -34.23 -5.59 -9.10
N LYS A 497 -34.51 -4.30 -9.26
CA LYS A 497 -35.84 -3.78 -9.70
C LYS A 497 -36.27 -4.23 -11.09
N ASN A 498 -35.33 -4.43 -12.00
CA ASN A 498 -35.62 -4.69 -13.42
C ASN A 498 -35.15 -6.08 -13.88
N ASN A 499 -34.76 -6.96 -12.94
CA ASN A 499 -34.22 -8.27 -13.27
C ASN A 499 -34.82 -9.32 -12.34
N ASN A 500 -35.64 -10.22 -12.89
CA ASN A 500 -36.35 -11.24 -12.13
C ASN A 500 -35.41 -12.23 -11.42
N LYS A 501 -34.28 -12.61 -12.05
CA LYS A 501 -33.28 -13.49 -11.43
C LYS A 501 -32.64 -12.82 -10.23
N LEU A 502 -32.28 -11.55 -10.34
CA LEU A 502 -31.69 -10.78 -9.23
C LEU A 502 -32.72 -10.55 -8.11
N ALA A 503 -33.99 -10.31 -8.43
CA ALA A 503 -35.05 -10.18 -7.43
C ALA A 503 -35.25 -11.47 -6.60
N ILE A 504 -35.22 -12.64 -7.25
CA ILE A 504 -35.29 -13.94 -6.58
C ILE A 504 -34.03 -14.16 -5.73
N ALA A 505 -32.84 -13.97 -6.30
CA ALA A 505 -31.58 -14.10 -5.57
C ALA A 505 -31.52 -13.16 -4.35
N TYR A 506 -32.04 -11.94 -4.46
CA TYR A 506 -32.12 -10.98 -3.36
C TYR A 506 -33.06 -11.45 -2.24
N ALA A 507 -34.19 -12.09 -2.57
CA ALA A 507 -35.05 -12.73 -1.56
C ALA A 507 -34.30 -13.86 -0.81
N HIS A 508 -33.54 -14.70 -1.53
CA HIS A 508 -32.70 -15.71 -0.90
C HIS A 508 -31.59 -15.11 -0.04
N PHE A 509 -30.97 -14.02 -0.48
CA PHE A 509 -29.96 -13.30 0.30
C PHE A 509 -30.52 -12.83 1.64
N LEU A 510 -31.71 -12.21 1.65
CA LEU A 510 -32.35 -11.77 2.90
C LEU A 510 -32.72 -12.95 3.81
N TYR A 511 -33.28 -14.02 3.22
CA TYR A 511 -33.62 -15.24 3.95
C TYR A 511 -32.40 -15.85 4.64
N HIS A 512 -31.32 -16.08 3.89
CA HIS A 512 -30.13 -16.70 4.47
C HIS A 512 -29.35 -15.76 5.39
N SER A 513 -29.35 -14.46 5.12
CA SER A 513 -28.73 -13.47 6.00
C SER A 513 -29.44 -13.42 7.37
N LEU A 514 -30.76 -13.59 7.40
CA LEU A 514 -31.51 -13.78 8.65
C LEU A 514 -31.13 -15.09 9.34
N LEU A 515 -31.15 -16.19 8.59
CA LEU A 515 -30.91 -17.54 9.12
C LEU A 515 -29.52 -17.69 9.74
N LYS A 516 -28.50 -17.06 9.13
CA LYS A 516 -27.11 -17.08 9.58
C LYS A 516 -26.80 -16.00 10.62
N GLY A 517 -27.75 -15.11 10.92
CA GLY A 517 -27.59 -14.04 11.90
C GLY A 517 -26.77 -12.84 11.41
N TYR A 518 -26.57 -12.68 10.10
CA TYR A 518 -25.93 -11.49 9.51
C TYR A 518 -26.86 -10.27 9.48
N LEU A 519 -28.17 -10.49 9.48
CA LEU A 519 -29.18 -9.45 9.62
C LEU A 519 -30.15 -9.80 10.75
N SER A 520 -30.53 -8.79 11.52
CA SER A 520 -31.58 -8.92 12.52
C SER A 520 -32.97 -8.98 11.88
N LYS A 521 -33.94 -9.52 12.61
CA LYS A 521 -35.35 -9.55 12.16
C LYS A 521 -35.86 -8.16 11.76
N ARG A 522 -35.53 -7.12 12.54
CA ARG A 522 -35.97 -5.74 12.26
C ARG A 522 -35.39 -5.20 10.96
N GLU A 523 -34.13 -5.48 10.69
CA GLU A 523 -33.45 -5.07 9.45
C GLU A 523 -34.05 -5.79 8.24
N VAL A 524 -34.33 -7.08 8.37
CA VAL A 524 -34.98 -7.86 7.31
C VAL A 524 -36.39 -7.38 7.05
N ASP A 525 -37.20 -7.13 8.09
CA ASP A 525 -38.55 -6.58 7.93
C ASP A 525 -38.50 -5.22 7.20
N SER A 526 -37.53 -4.36 7.54
CA SER A 526 -37.28 -3.08 6.86
C SER A 526 -36.94 -3.26 5.38
N LEU A 527 -35.97 -4.13 5.06
CA LEU A 527 -35.54 -4.40 3.69
C LEU A 527 -36.64 -5.07 2.86
N CYS A 528 -37.40 -5.97 3.49
CA CYS A 528 -38.54 -6.66 2.90
C CYS A 528 -39.60 -5.67 2.42
N ASN A 529 -39.85 -4.54 3.10
CA ASN A 529 -40.79 -3.52 2.60
C ASN A 529 -40.48 -3.03 1.17
N SER A 530 -39.20 -3.00 0.81
CA SER A 530 -38.72 -2.57 -0.51
C SER A 530 -38.38 -3.72 -1.47
N LEU A 531 -38.41 -4.97 -1.01
CA LEU A 531 -38.04 -6.18 -1.75
C LEU A 531 -38.81 -6.26 -3.08
N PRO A 532 -38.14 -6.25 -4.25
CA PRO A 532 -38.80 -6.55 -5.51
C PRO A 532 -39.31 -7.99 -5.53
N LEU A 533 -40.58 -8.20 -5.90
CA LEU A 533 -41.18 -9.53 -6.00
C LEU A 533 -41.42 -9.88 -7.47
N VAL A 534 -41.25 -11.15 -7.80
CA VAL A 534 -41.53 -11.70 -9.13
C VAL A 534 -42.91 -12.32 -9.13
N ASP A 535 -43.79 -11.81 -9.98
CA ASP A 535 -45.14 -12.36 -10.10
C ASP A 535 -45.17 -13.68 -10.89
N ASN A 536 -46.35 -14.30 -11.00
CA ASN A 536 -46.56 -15.53 -11.76
C ASN A 536 -46.31 -15.43 -13.27
N TYR A 537 -46.10 -14.23 -13.82
CA TYR A 537 -45.69 -14.05 -15.21
C TYR A 537 -44.20 -13.73 -15.38
N GLY A 538 -43.45 -13.69 -14.27
CA GLY A 538 -42.03 -13.35 -14.29
C GLY A 538 -41.76 -11.85 -14.30
N CYS A 539 -42.78 -11.01 -14.09
CA CYS A 539 -42.64 -9.56 -14.01
C CYS A 539 -42.22 -9.15 -12.59
N VAL A 540 -41.32 -8.18 -12.49
CA VAL A 540 -40.86 -7.65 -11.20
C VAL A 540 -41.74 -6.49 -10.76
N THR A 541 -42.24 -6.51 -9.53
CA THR A 541 -43.02 -5.43 -8.94
C THR A 541 -42.53 -5.05 -7.54
N GLN A 542 -42.56 -3.75 -7.25
CA GLN A 542 -42.29 -3.20 -5.92
C GLN A 542 -43.56 -2.71 -5.24
N ARG A 543 -44.59 -2.38 -6.02
CA ARG A 543 -45.84 -1.84 -5.49
C ARG A 543 -46.77 -2.98 -5.18
N ARG A 544 -47.15 -3.08 -3.92
CA ARG A 544 -48.07 -4.11 -3.44
C ARG A 544 -48.90 -3.59 -2.28
N LYS A 545 -50.20 -3.86 -2.33
CA LYS A 545 -51.13 -3.71 -1.21
C LYS A 545 -51.41 -5.06 -0.53
N GLY A 546 -51.28 -6.14 -1.28
CA GLY A 546 -51.37 -7.52 -0.78
C GLY A 546 -50.53 -8.46 -1.63
N VAL A 547 -50.10 -9.56 -1.02
CA VAL A 547 -49.29 -10.60 -1.67
C VAL A 547 -50.01 -11.94 -1.51
N LEU A 548 -50.40 -12.51 -2.63
CA LEU A 548 -51.01 -13.83 -2.72
C LEU A 548 -49.92 -14.89 -2.84
N LEU A 549 -50.07 -15.98 -2.11
CA LEU A 549 -49.26 -17.18 -2.32
C LEU A 549 -49.47 -17.75 -3.74
N PRO A 550 -48.50 -18.49 -4.30
CA PRO A 550 -48.64 -19.06 -5.63
C PRO A 550 -49.87 -19.97 -5.75
N ALA A 551 -50.56 -19.94 -6.89
CA ALA A 551 -51.85 -20.60 -7.08
C ALA A 551 -51.83 -22.12 -6.78
N ASN A 552 -50.72 -22.80 -7.08
CA ASN A 552 -50.56 -24.25 -6.89
C ASN A 552 -50.55 -24.72 -5.42
N VAL A 553 -50.30 -23.81 -4.48
CA VAL A 553 -50.30 -24.11 -3.03
C VAL A 553 -51.39 -23.37 -2.28
N SER A 554 -52.31 -22.71 -2.99
CA SER A 554 -53.24 -21.76 -2.41
C SER A 554 -54.70 -22.07 -2.70
N LYS A 555 -55.52 -22.01 -1.65
CA LYS A 555 -56.97 -22.18 -1.72
C LYS A 555 -57.67 -21.00 -2.40
N TRP A 556 -57.06 -19.82 -2.41
CA TRP A 556 -57.63 -18.69 -3.15
C TRP A 556 -57.76 -19.00 -4.64
N ALA A 557 -56.86 -19.81 -5.20
CA ALA A 557 -56.92 -20.23 -6.60
C ALA A 557 -58.08 -21.20 -6.84
N ASP A 558 -58.39 -22.09 -5.90
CA ASP A 558 -59.57 -22.97 -5.99
C ASP A 558 -60.89 -22.19 -6.00
N LEU A 559 -60.94 -21.06 -5.28
CA LEU A 559 -62.12 -20.20 -5.20
C LEU A 559 -62.24 -19.23 -6.38
N ILE A 560 -61.14 -18.56 -6.75
CA ILE A 560 -61.16 -17.39 -7.65
C ILE A 560 -60.60 -17.72 -9.04
N VAL A 561 -59.94 -18.87 -9.21
CA VAL A 561 -59.29 -19.39 -10.44
C VAL A 561 -58.05 -18.60 -10.86
N SER A 562 -58.13 -17.27 -10.91
CA SER A 562 -57.02 -16.40 -11.30
C SER A 562 -57.07 -15.09 -10.52
N ASN A 563 -55.91 -14.46 -10.27
CA ASN A 563 -55.85 -13.23 -9.48
C ASN A 563 -56.60 -12.07 -10.18
N PRO A 564 -57.76 -11.63 -9.67
CA PRO A 564 -58.57 -10.58 -10.29
C PRO A 564 -58.13 -9.16 -9.87
N TRP A 565 -57.16 -9.06 -8.96
CA TRP A 565 -56.82 -7.82 -8.25
C TRP A 565 -55.46 -7.24 -8.66
N ARG A 566 -54.91 -7.62 -9.81
CA ARG A 566 -53.66 -7.05 -10.31
C ARG A 566 -53.70 -5.53 -10.42
N ASN A 567 -54.83 -4.98 -10.89
CA ASN A 567 -55.05 -3.54 -11.01
C ASN A 567 -55.19 -2.84 -9.64
N GLU A 568 -55.40 -3.59 -8.56
CA GLU A 568 -55.46 -3.10 -7.19
C GLU A 568 -54.10 -3.21 -6.47
N ASN A 569 -53.03 -3.57 -7.19
CA ASN A 569 -51.68 -3.87 -6.68
C ASN A 569 -51.64 -5.10 -5.75
N TYR A 570 -52.43 -6.13 -6.05
CA TYR A 570 -52.29 -7.44 -5.40
C TYR A 570 -51.42 -8.34 -6.27
N VAL A 571 -50.32 -8.80 -5.71
CA VAL A 571 -49.27 -9.54 -6.42
C VAL A 571 -49.41 -11.02 -6.11
N GLU A 572 -49.57 -11.83 -7.14
CA GLU A 572 -49.47 -13.29 -7.02
C GLU A 572 -48.00 -13.70 -7.17
N LEU A 573 -47.43 -14.30 -6.14
CA LEU A 573 -46.06 -14.79 -6.18
C LEU A 573 -45.91 -15.87 -7.26
N GLY A 574 -44.82 -15.81 -8.02
CA GLY A 574 -44.53 -16.84 -9.01
C GLY A 574 -44.14 -18.19 -8.39
N ASN A 575 -44.42 -19.27 -9.11
CA ASN A 575 -44.08 -20.65 -8.70
C ASN A 575 -42.56 -20.84 -8.47
N VAL A 576 -41.73 -19.95 -9.00
CA VAL A 576 -40.27 -19.92 -8.79
C VAL A 576 -39.89 -19.90 -7.30
N TYR A 577 -40.73 -19.32 -6.43
CA TYR A 577 -40.46 -19.25 -4.98
C TYR A 577 -40.71 -20.56 -4.23
N LEU A 578 -41.33 -21.56 -4.87
CA LEU A 578 -41.58 -22.88 -4.28
C LEU A 578 -40.45 -23.87 -4.52
N ASN A 579 -39.64 -23.61 -5.55
CA ASN A 579 -38.60 -24.52 -5.98
C ASN A 579 -37.42 -24.50 -5.00
N ALA A 580 -36.82 -25.67 -4.80
CA ALA A 580 -35.50 -25.72 -4.18
C ALA A 580 -34.47 -25.03 -5.08
N SER A 581 -33.53 -24.32 -4.48
CA SER A 581 -32.50 -23.57 -5.21
C SER A 581 -31.22 -23.43 -4.41
N SER A 582 -30.12 -23.13 -5.10
CA SER A 582 -28.83 -22.86 -4.48
C SER A 582 -28.29 -21.53 -5.01
N TYR A 583 -27.90 -20.63 -4.10
CA TYR A 583 -27.28 -19.34 -4.42
C TYR A 583 -26.12 -19.10 -3.45
N ALA A 584 -24.97 -18.63 -3.94
CA ALA A 584 -23.77 -18.34 -3.14
C ALA A 584 -23.34 -19.53 -2.25
N GLY A 585 -23.51 -20.76 -2.77
CA GLY A 585 -23.24 -22.00 -2.04
C GLY A 585 -24.24 -22.34 -0.92
N GLN A 586 -25.33 -21.59 -0.78
CA GLN A 586 -26.39 -21.83 0.20
C GLN A 586 -27.60 -22.49 -0.43
N PHE A 587 -27.99 -23.64 0.10
CA PHE A 587 -29.17 -24.38 -0.34
C PHE A 587 -30.43 -23.93 0.39
N THR A 588 -31.49 -23.64 -0.35
CA THR A 588 -32.84 -23.42 0.16
C THR A 588 -33.70 -24.61 -0.26
N ALA A 589 -34.23 -25.36 0.70
CA ALA A 589 -35.19 -26.42 0.43
C ALA A 589 -36.52 -25.85 -0.07
N SER A 590 -37.30 -26.68 -0.78
CA SER A 590 -38.64 -26.31 -1.24
C SER A 590 -39.50 -25.77 -0.09
N GLU A 591 -40.38 -24.81 -0.40
CA GLU A 591 -41.31 -24.15 0.54
C GLU A 591 -40.68 -23.26 1.64
N MET A 592 -39.39 -23.40 1.95
CA MET A 592 -38.73 -22.61 3.00
C MET A 592 -38.73 -21.11 2.69
N LEU A 593 -38.51 -20.74 1.43
CA LEU A 593 -38.55 -19.34 1.02
C LEU A 593 -39.98 -18.78 1.09
N ILE A 594 -41.00 -19.58 0.80
CA ILE A 594 -42.39 -19.15 0.97
C ILE A 594 -42.71 -18.89 2.44
N ASN A 595 -42.26 -19.73 3.36
CA ASN A 595 -42.45 -19.48 4.80
C ASN A 595 -41.81 -18.16 5.25
N PHE A 596 -40.64 -17.82 4.68
CA PHE A 596 -39.99 -16.54 4.89
C PHE A 596 -40.82 -15.37 4.33
N LEU A 597 -41.33 -15.47 3.10
CA LEU A 597 -42.17 -14.43 2.49
C LEU A 597 -43.51 -14.26 3.21
N THR A 598 -44.11 -15.34 3.71
CA THR A 598 -45.32 -15.30 4.56
C THR A 598 -45.06 -14.50 5.83
N THR A 599 -43.90 -14.71 6.46
CA THR A 599 -43.55 -14.08 7.75
C THR A 599 -43.13 -12.62 7.61
N HIS A 600 -42.28 -12.30 6.62
CA HIS A 600 -41.60 -11.00 6.53
C HIS A 600 -42.15 -10.08 5.43
N VAL A 601 -42.84 -10.62 4.43
CA VAL A 601 -43.44 -9.86 3.32
C VAL A 601 -44.97 -9.78 3.43
N GLY A 602 -45.58 -10.64 4.24
CA GLY A 602 -47.03 -10.73 4.39
C GLY A 602 -47.71 -11.47 3.24
N ALA A 603 -47.00 -12.39 2.58
CA ALA A 603 -47.63 -13.30 1.63
C ALA A 603 -48.66 -14.18 2.36
N SER A 604 -49.86 -14.30 1.80
CA SER A 604 -50.95 -15.00 2.48
C SER A 604 -51.93 -15.63 1.50
N ASP A 605 -52.65 -16.62 1.99
CA ASP A 605 -53.75 -17.27 1.31
C ASP A 605 -55.07 -16.99 2.06
N ILE A 606 -56.20 -17.33 1.44
CA ILE A 606 -57.51 -17.36 2.09
C ILE A 606 -57.48 -18.47 3.16
N PRO A 607 -57.93 -18.22 4.40
CA PRO A 607 -58.76 -17.09 4.86
C PRO A 607 -57.99 -15.91 5.47
N TYR A 608 -56.67 -15.84 5.37
CA TYR A 608 -55.86 -14.91 6.14
C TYR A 608 -55.55 -13.60 5.42
N ILE A 609 -55.60 -13.59 4.08
CA ILE A 609 -55.35 -12.39 3.27
C ILE A 609 -56.49 -11.38 3.39
N SER A 610 -56.17 -10.09 3.49
CA SER A 610 -57.16 -9.02 3.43
C SER A 610 -57.52 -8.70 1.98
N PRO A 611 -58.80 -8.68 1.58
CA PRO A 611 -59.20 -8.36 0.21
C PRO A 611 -59.05 -6.86 -0.10
N PRO A 612 -58.84 -6.47 -1.36
CA PRO A 612 -58.93 -5.08 -1.79
C PRO A 612 -60.39 -4.60 -1.86
N ASN A 613 -60.59 -3.30 -2.08
CA ASN A 613 -61.91 -2.75 -2.42
C ASN A 613 -62.29 -3.03 -3.88
N ALA A 614 -62.32 -4.31 -4.25
CA ALA A 614 -62.70 -4.80 -5.56
C ALA A 614 -63.42 -6.15 -5.45
N GLY A 615 -64.32 -6.41 -6.40
CA GLY A 615 -65.02 -7.68 -6.49
C GLY A 615 -64.20 -8.76 -7.21
N PHE A 616 -64.73 -9.98 -7.23
CA PHE A 616 -64.22 -11.09 -8.00
C PHE A 616 -65.39 -11.87 -8.62
N SER A 617 -65.17 -12.51 -9.77
CA SER A 617 -66.26 -13.07 -10.59
C SER A 617 -66.78 -14.43 -10.11
N ALA A 618 -66.02 -15.16 -9.29
CA ALA A 618 -66.40 -16.52 -8.88
C ALA A 618 -67.74 -16.59 -8.13
N VAL A 619 -68.10 -15.53 -7.40
CA VAL A 619 -69.40 -15.43 -6.70
C VAL A 619 -70.57 -15.12 -7.63
N ASN A 620 -70.35 -14.81 -8.91
CA ASN A 620 -71.43 -14.64 -9.89
C ASN A 620 -71.99 -15.98 -10.39
N THR A 621 -71.30 -17.08 -10.10
CA THR A 621 -71.65 -18.43 -10.53
C THR A 621 -71.89 -19.35 -9.33
N PRO A 622 -72.59 -20.48 -9.52
CA PRO A 622 -72.73 -21.51 -8.49
C PRO A 622 -71.39 -21.90 -7.85
N LEU A 623 -71.26 -21.78 -6.53
CA LEU A 623 -70.10 -22.29 -5.80
C LEU A 623 -70.35 -23.74 -5.35
N THR A 624 -69.28 -24.54 -5.33
CA THR A 624 -69.30 -25.85 -4.68
C THR A 624 -69.50 -25.68 -3.18
N LYS A 625 -69.94 -26.76 -2.51
CA LYS A 625 -70.10 -26.79 -1.05
C LYS A 625 -68.83 -26.34 -0.32
N ASP A 626 -67.68 -26.82 -0.76
CA ASP A 626 -66.38 -26.52 -0.13
C ASP A 626 -65.95 -25.07 -0.37
N ASN A 627 -66.09 -24.54 -1.58
CA ASN A 627 -65.76 -23.15 -1.89
C ASN A 627 -66.69 -22.15 -1.18
N ALA A 628 -67.97 -22.50 -1.02
CA ALA A 628 -68.90 -21.72 -0.21
C ALA A 628 -68.45 -21.64 1.27
N PHE A 629 -68.03 -22.77 1.86
CA PHE A 629 -67.49 -22.76 3.22
C PHE A 629 -66.15 -22.03 3.31
N LEU A 630 -65.26 -22.15 2.34
CA LEU A 630 -64.00 -21.42 2.29
C LEU A 630 -64.22 -19.90 2.26
N LEU A 631 -65.19 -19.42 1.49
CA LEU A 631 -65.59 -18.00 1.46
C LEU A 631 -66.15 -17.54 2.81
N LEU A 632 -66.99 -18.36 3.45
CA LEU A 632 -67.53 -18.03 4.77
C LEU A 632 -66.46 -18.06 5.87
N ASP A 633 -65.52 -19.02 5.82
CA ASP A 633 -64.34 -19.07 6.70
C ASP A 633 -63.46 -17.84 6.52
N TRP A 634 -63.35 -17.33 5.28
CA TRP A 634 -62.64 -16.08 5.00
C TRP A 634 -63.29 -14.88 5.68
N ILE A 635 -64.59 -14.71 5.49
CA ILE A 635 -65.35 -13.62 6.10
C ILE A 635 -65.29 -13.69 7.63
N ARG A 636 -65.43 -14.90 8.19
CA ARG A 636 -65.26 -15.15 9.61
C ARG A 636 -63.91 -14.67 10.11
N ASN A 637 -62.83 -15.04 9.43
CA ASN A 637 -61.47 -14.66 9.83
C ASN A 637 -61.26 -13.13 9.79
N LEU A 638 -61.74 -12.48 8.73
CA LEU A 638 -61.66 -11.02 8.59
C LEU A 638 -62.43 -10.32 9.71
N LYS A 639 -63.65 -10.78 10.03
CA LYS A 639 -64.44 -10.27 11.15
C LYS A 639 -63.75 -10.48 12.49
N TYR A 640 -63.21 -11.68 12.73
CA TYR A 640 -62.49 -12.01 13.97
C TYR A 640 -61.27 -11.10 14.18
N LYS A 641 -60.54 -10.77 13.11
CA LYS A 641 -59.41 -9.82 13.14
C LYS A 641 -59.82 -8.36 13.25
N GLY A 642 -61.12 -8.04 13.24
CA GLY A 642 -61.62 -6.66 13.25
C GLY A 642 -61.38 -5.91 11.94
N VAL A 643 -61.11 -6.62 10.83
CA VAL A 643 -60.89 -5.99 9.52
C VAL A 643 -62.23 -5.57 8.93
N HIS A 644 -62.36 -4.28 8.61
CA HIS A 644 -63.54 -3.77 7.91
C HIS A 644 -63.60 -4.32 6.48
N LEU A 645 -64.70 -5.02 6.14
CA LEU A 645 -64.89 -5.59 4.81
C LEU A 645 -65.05 -4.47 3.77
N PRO A 646 -64.22 -4.43 2.71
CA PRO A 646 -64.35 -3.40 1.68
C PRO A 646 -65.71 -3.47 0.98
N GLU A 647 -66.26 -2.31 0.63
CA GLU A 647 -67.63 -2.20 0.09
C GLU A 647 -67.83 -3.00 -1.20
N ARG A 648 -66.93 -2.86 -2.18
CA ARG A 648 -67.04 -3.55 -3.48
C ARG A 648 -66.83 -5.06 -3.36
N PHE A 649 -65.96 -5.48 -2.45
CA PHE A 649 -65.74 -6.88 -2.11
C PHE A 649 -67.00 -7.49 -1.49
N LEU A 650 -67.57 -6.82 -0.49
CA LEU A 650 -68.80 -7.29 0.16
C LEU A 650 -70.00 -7.27 -0.78
N LYS A 651 -70.11 -6.23 -1.62
CA LYS A 651 -71.20 -6.07 -2.59
C LYS A 651 -71.22 -7.20 -3.62
N CYS A 652 -70.07 -7.59 -4.18
CA CYS A 652 -70.06 -8.69 -5.16
C CYS A 652 -70.47 -10.02 -4.53
N ILE A 653 -70.13 -10.26 -3.26
CA ILE A 653 -70.55 -11.46 -2.53
C ILE A 653 -72.05 -11.44 -2.25
N LYS A 654 -72.60 -10.27 -1.85
CA LYS A 654 -74.04 -10.04 -1.58
C LYS A 654 -74.92 -10.25 -2.81
N ASP A 655 -74.46 -9.75 -3.96
CA ASP A 655 -75.25 -9.67 -5.18
C ASP A 655 -75.00 -10.87 -6.12
N GLY A 656 -73.92 -11.62 -5.90
CA GLY A 656 -73.51 -12.76 -6.72
C GLY A 656 -74.38 -14.01 -6.51
N SER A 657 -74.76 -14.71 -7.58
CA SER A 657 -75.68 -15.85 -7.54
C SER A 657 -75.01 -17.20 -7.24
N TRP A 658 -74.33 -17.29 -6.09
CA TRP A 658 -73.53 -18.47 -5.72
C TRP A 658 -74.13 -19.35 -4.62
N LEU A 659 -75.09 -18.87 -3.84
CA LEU A 659 -75.63 -19.57 -2.67
C LEU A 659 -76.73 -20.55 -3.10
N LYS A 660 -76.58 -21.83 -2.77
CA LYS A 660 -77.58 -22.87 -3.08
C LYS A 660 -78.80 -22.69 -2.18
N VAL A 661 -79.97 -22.64 -2.80
CA VAL A 661 -81.26 -22.49 -2.12
C VAL A 661 -82.19 -23.63 -2.54
N THR A 662 -83.18 -23.91 -1.69
CA THR A 662 -84.15 -25.00 -1.88
C THR A 662 -85.03 -24.86 -3.12
N ILE A 663 -85.22 -23.63 -3.61
CA ILE A 663 -86.07 -23.32 -4.76
C ILE A 663 -85.27 -22.51 -5.78
N ASN A 664 -85.37 -22.86 -7.08
CA ASN A 664 -84.71 -22.16 -8.19
C ASN A 664 -83.16 -22.14 -8.13
N GLY A 665 -82.54 -23.22 -7.66
CA GLY A 665 -81.11 -23.49 -7.83
C GLY A 665 -80.19 -22.63 -6.95
N TYR A 666 -79.59 -21.60 -7.53
CA TYR A 666 -78.59 -20.73 -6.88
C TYR A 666 -79.05 -19.28 -6.94
N ARG A 667 -78.92 -18.55 -5.83
CA ARG A 667 -79.42 -17.17 -5.70
C ARG A 667 -78.41 -16.28 -4.96
N PRO A 668 -78.54 -14.94 -5.10
CA PRO A 668 -77.77 -13.99 -4.31
C PRO A 668 -78.03 -14.12 -2.81
N PRO A 669 -77.00 -14.08 -1.95
CA PRO A 669 -77.17 -14.02 -0.50
C PRO A 669 -78.13 -12.90 -0.05
N SER A 670 -78.05 -11.71 -0.65
CA SER A 670 -78.94 -10.57 -0.39
C SER A 670 -80.42 -10.81 -0.72
N LYS A 671 -80.73 -11.89 -1.43
CA LYS A 671 -82.08 -12.33 -1.78
C LYS A 671 -82.42 -13.69 -1.18
N SER A 672 -81.60 -14.21 -0.27
CA SER A 672 -81.73 -15.55 0.31
C SER A 672 -82.02 -15.49 1.80
N PHE A 673 -82.55 -16.57 2.35
CA PHE A 673 -83.11 -16.60 3.71
C PHE A 673 -82.58 -17.77 4.56
N LEU A 674 -82.32 -17.50 5.84
CA LEU A 674 -82.07 -18.50 6.87
C LEU A 674 -83.05 -18.28 8.04
N ILE A 675 -84.24 -18.89 7.95
CA ILE A 675 -85.30 -18.74 8.95
C ILE A 675 -85.42 -20.02 9.78
N ARG A 676 -84.96 -19.96 11.03
CA ARG A 676 -84.96 -21.11 11.96
C ARG A 676 -86.30 -21.38 12.65
N SER A 677 -87.24 -20.43 12.58
CA SER A 677 -88.53 -20.58 13.25
C SER A 677 -89.40 -21.65 12.56
N PRO A 678 -90.36 -22.27 13.26
CA PRO A 678 -91.36 -23.16 12.63
C PRO A 678 -92.10 -22.49 11.45
N LEU A 679 -92.13 -21.15 11.43
CA LEU A 679 -92.67 -20.34 10.36
C LEU A 679 -91.87 -20.45 9.05
N GLY A 680 -90.57 -20.75 9.09
CA GLY A 680 -89.76 -20.98 7.88
C GLY A 680 -90.29 -22.16 7.05
N LYS A 681 -90.71 -23.25 7.71
CA LYS A 681 -91.35 -24.40 7.05
C LYS A 681 -92.74 -24.05 6.49
N ILE A 682 -93.49 -23.20 7.19
CA ILE A 682 -94.81 -22.71 6.74
C ILE A 682 -94.65 -21.82 5.51
N LEU A 683 -93.66 -20.94 5.49
CA LEU A 683 -93.35 -20.06 4.36
C LEU A 683 -92.89 -20.83 3.10
N GLN A 684 -92.17 -21.93 3.28
CA GLN A 684 -91.82 -22.87 2.20
C GLN A 684 -93.04 -23.60 1.62
N SER A 685 -94.09 -23.81 2.44
CA SER A 685 -95.26 -24.63 2.09
C SER A 685 -96.48 -23.81 1.66
N GLY A 686 -96.54 -22.53 2.01
CA GLY A 686 -97.78 -21.72 1.99
C GLY A 686 -97.82 -20.55 1.01
N SER A 687 -96.75 -20.26 0.26
CA SER A 687 -96.74 -19.14 -0.70
C SER A 687 -96.95 -19.62 -2.13
N VAL A 688 -98.17 -19.53 -2.65
CA VAL A 688 -98.50 -19.84 -4.06
C VAL A 688 -98.04 -18.71 -5.01
N LEU A 689 -97.73 -17.52 -4.48
CA LEU A 689 -97.49 -16.30 -5.27
C LEU A 689 -96.03 -15.82 -5.32
N VAL A 690 -95.20 -16.12 -4.30
CA VAL A 690 -93.78 -15.73 -4.24
C VAL A 690 -92.93 -16.82 -3.58
N ASP A 691 -92.00 -17.42 -4.33
CA ASP A 691 -91.05 -18.39 -3.78
C ASP A 691 -90.07 -17.69 -2.82
N ILE A 692 -89.92 -18.23 -1.60
CA ILE A 692 -88.91 -17.78 -0.64
C ILE A 692 -87.68 -18.69 -0.74
N PRO A 693 -86.53 -18.19 -1.24
CA PRO A 693 -85.33 -18.99 -1.41
C PRO A 693 -84.61 -19.21 -0.06
N LEU A 694 -85.05 -20.24 0.68
CA LEU A 694 -84.35 -20.69 1.89
C LEU A 694 -83.05 -21.43 1.51
N ILE A 695 -81.98 -21.23 2.30
CA ILE A 695 -80.71 -21.96 2.14
C ILE A 695 -80.95 -23.47 2.13
N ASP A 696 -80.31 -24.17 1.18
CA ASP A 696 -80.42 -25.62 1.04
C ASP A 696 -79.56 -26.36 2.07
N GLU A 697 -80.15 -26.65 3.23
CA GLU A 697 -79.51 -27.43 4.29
C GLU A 697 -79.19 -28.87 3.86
N SER A 698 -79.89 -29.44 2.86
CA SER A 698 -79.57 -30.78 2.35
C SER A 698 -78.25 -30.80 1.59
N PHE A 699 -77.93 -29.70 0.88
CA PHE A 699 -76.66 -29.53 0.19
C PHE A 699 -75.52 -29.18 1.16
N TYR A 700 -75.71 -28.17 2.01
CA TYR A 700 -74.62 -27.69 2.89
C TYR A 700 -74.47 -28.52 4.18
N GLY A 701 -75.50 -29.22 4.63
CA GLY A 701 -75.58 -29.90 5.92
C GLY A 701 -75.62 -28.93 7.11
N ASP A 702 -75.77 -29.46 8.32
CA ASP A 702 -75.87 -28.69 9.58
C ASP A 702 -74.70 -27.73 9.84
N ARG A 703 -73.56 -27.94 9.15
CA ARG A 703 -72.39 -27.06 9.26
C ARG A 703 -72.72 -25.62 8.88
N ILE A 704 -73.62 -25.38 7.92
CA ILE A 704 -73.99 -24.01 7.47
C ILE A 704 -74.59 -23.17 8.60
N ASN A 705 -75.29 -23.82 9.53
CA ASN A 705 -75.91 -23.17 10.68
C ASN A 705 -74.88 -22.57 11.64
N LYS A 706 -73.63 -23.02 11.61
CA LYS A 706 -72.53 -22.43 12.38
C LYS A 706 -72.05 -21.10 11.80
N TYR A 707 -72.49 -20.69 10.61
CA TYR A 707 -72.04 -19.47 9.90
C TYR A 707 -73.08 -18.34 9.88
N GLU A 708 -74.01 -18.34 10.82
CA GLU A 708 -75.14 -17.39 10.85
C GLU A 708 -74.69 -15.93 10.79
N GLU A 709 -73.67 -15.56 11.56
CA GLU A 709 -73.18 -14.18 11.61
C GLU A 709 -72.45 -13.77 10.33
N GLU A 710 -71.74 -14.68 9.68
CA GLU A 710 -71.15 -14.45 8.35
C GLU A 710 -72.23 -14.33 7.28
N LEU A 711 -73.25 -15.19 7.30
CA LEU A 711 -74.39 -15.19 6.38
C LEU A 711 -75.18 -13.87 6.48
N LYS A 712 -75.49 -13.39 7.69
CA LYS A 712 -76.09 -12.06 7.91
C LYS A 712 -75.21 -10.95 7.34
N THR A 713 -73.89 -11.04 7.52
CA THR A 713 -72.94 -10.02 7.03
C THR A 713 -72.99 -9.91 5.50
N ILE A 714 -73.12 -11.03 4.80
CA ILE A 714 -73.30 -11.08 3.35
C ILE A 714 -74.74 -10.92 2.90
N GLY A 715 -75.64 -10.44 3.76
CA GLY A 715 -77.00 -10.04 3.39
C GLY A 715 -78.04 -11.15 3.39
N VAL A 716 -77.74 -12.35 3.90
CA VAL A 716 -78.77 -13.37 4.12
C VAL A 716 -79.73 -12.87 5.19
N MET A 717 -81.01 -12.87 4.85
CA MET A 717 -82.09 -12.39 5.72
C MET A 717 -82.46 -13.49 6.72
N SER A 718 -82.60 -13.11 7.99
CA SER A 718 -82.86 -14.06 9.09
C SER A 718 -84.11 -13.76 9.93
N SER A 719 -84.80 -12.65 9.67
CA SER A 719 -86.02 -12.27 10.39
C SER A 719 -87.30 -12.49 9.55
N CYS A 720 -88.44 -12.62 10.22
CA CYS A 720 -89.74 -12.71 9.54
C CYS A 720 -90.13 -11.37 8.90
N GLU A 721 -89.70 -10.25 9.48
CA GLU A 721 -89.92 -8.91 8.91
C GLU A 721 -89.21 -8.75 7.55
N ASP A 722 -87.96 -9.22 7.45
CA ASP A 722 -87.22 -9.23 6.20
C ASP A 722 -87.93 -10.05 5.10
N ALA A 723 -88.49 -11.21 5.49
CA ALA A 723 -89.25 -12.07 4.59
C ALA A 723 -90.54 -11.39 4.11
N CYS A 724 -91.32 -10.78 4.99
CA CYS A 724 -92.52 -10.02 4.61
C CYS A 724 -92.19 -8.84 3.69
N ASN A 725 -91.12 -8.09 3.99
CA ASN A 725 -90.65 -6.98 3.16
C ASN A 725 -90.18 -7.45 1.78
N PHE A 726 -89.52 -8.60 1.69
CA PHE A 726 -89.13 -9.21 0.42
C PHE A 726 -90.33 -9.66 -0.41
N ILE A 727 -91.30 -10.37 0.19
CA ILE A 727 -92.54 -10.78 -0.48
C ILE A 727 -93.29 -9.55 -1.00
N GLY A 728 -93.43 -8.49 -0.19
CA GLY A 728 -94.06 -7.24 -0.59
C GLY A 728 -93.38 -6.60 -1.80
N ARG A 729 -92.05 -6.52 -1.80
CA ARG A 729 -91.27 -6.00 -2.95
C ARG A 729 -91.43 -6.85 -4.21
N GLU A 730 -91.39 -8.17 -4.08
CA GLU A 730 -91.51 -9.08 -5.23
C GLU A 730 -92.93 -9.05 -5.82
N LEU A 731 -93.98 -9.01 -4.99
CA LEU A 731 -95.36 -8.82 -5.43
C LEU A 731 -95.56 -7.48 -6.16
N MET A 732 -95.00 -6.40 -5.61
CA MET A 732 -95.05 -5.07 -6.25
C MET A 732 -94.27 -5.05 -7.57
N SER A 733 -93.13 -5.75 -7.66
CA SER A 733 -92.36 -5.89 -8.90
C SER A 733 -93.10 -6.70 -9.96
N ARG A 734 -93.79 -7.78 -9.58
CA ARG A 734 -94.60 -8.58 -10.49
C ARG A 734 -95.82 -7.79 -10.97
N ALA A 735 -96.49 -7.06 -10.07
CA ALA A 735 -97.63 -6.21 -10.40
C ALA A 735 -97.26 -5.07 -11.37
N SER A 736 -96.02 -4.56 -11.31
CA SER A 736 -95.51 -3.53 -12.23
C SER A 736 -94.96 -4.10 -13.55
N SER A 737 -94.59 -5.39 -13.62
CA SER A 737 -94.20 -6.05 -14.86
C SER A 737 -95.38 -6.55 -15.71
N PHE A 738 -96.57 -6.68 -15.12
CA PHE A 738 -97.81 -6.89 -15.87
C PHE A 738 -98.26 -5.57 -16.48
N THR A 739 -97.79 -5.29 -17.70
CA THR A 739 -98.49 -4.35 -18.59
C THR A 739 -99.69 -5.09 -19.18
N LEU A 740 -100.86 -4.47 -19.04
CA LEU A 740 -102.17 -5.02 -19.36
C LEU A 740 -102.34 -5.32 -20.86
#